data_AF-A0A6A0R6H7-F1
#
_entry.id   AF-A0A6A0R6H7-F1
#
_cell.length_a   1.000
_cell.length_b   1.000
_cell.length_c   1.000
_cell.angle_alpha   90.00
_cell.angle_beta   90.00
_cell.angle_gamma   90.00
#
_symmetry.space_group_name_H-M   'P 1'
#
loop_
_entity.id
_entity.type
_entity.pdbx_description
1 polymer ?
#
loop_
_entity_poly.entity_id
_entity_poly.type
_entity_poly.pdbx_seq_one_letter_code
_entity_poly.pdbx_strand_id
1 'polypeptide(L)'
;MNKLRHYVKTALLIGLLTTSTTTVVAQTNCEEAIEYTIGNEEKYDFEEGQTEYFISFLANNSELTLNLSPFEEEPITTIDNVKLYAFSDCGDLELKYQRGLTDYFPSDNFIFTELIEENNYLIRLERTESSGLGEKSFNFLINRSYSYPCPEFTSECGEIIKNGEFFYAKTEHTSGNLSHTFFRDTLVCEYENAFGYYAPYYHSGPEDSAYAVLYATKYGNTEQAPGALLQRINVTATKNYSLAYDLKAGFDYLYKINFRSTNQKPDTFHVFLTTQISLDSILDSVTSNNPNRLYDPIRYYQKFIDSLGNKQLVASISSSQMHSTFHPYNFCFNANDDYDVIIFVAISNTGNYKLKFIGLDNISLREFERLDVDPYIGIDNYCHLPITIGPDCVFPNTTYSWSPSTGLSDPNSPNPHSTYGSGLTWFYQKHTLTVSIAGSTCSLSDTVVLHKGNFHDYMTYRNTDYNIPHGSDVDWIKANMTPKSGTSNVFENYEIYLGGLLTVDKLIDGEPLTFKNCSFYADEKGKIVVDNTIAFNNRLILDGTSISTCKTRLWHGIELCSQDTTSQQNMAKSLELINGVEISDAKVGIRTGQTNMQGQFIEGTAGAYFTSVGSTFRNNFIDIKFHPYQNFQAANPSTLIKDKTEIYDTDFISDDQLAKNLFFTQNRIEMEGVDGIKFGGCRFDNQLSFNNYPIRGTAIEAITSSFSVFDYQSTRSSFKGFDQAIYSYTQNPLYSPYIRKCDFVNNVQAISLNGNDYAFIVENTFEVPDLASNLKPLGIYMNYCNAYQIEENEFTTIGSGTAQSAVGILINQSYSTVNELYNNSFEDFEVASLVQGDNKLSNGTGLVLKCNDYDNDDYHIALTSVSSMFGTINPEIAVNQGGNAGISDPAGNTFNDLCSGSATSDIHVDAGGSPFNYYHHSDNITTPVCRTTNRVTNIDGLISYSNKQDACPTNLGSGGSGGNQPGGARQRRVTEIRNRLSGISAGQKSINDSAEYLINEYVRLQLLSDTISIDSIVAMLAKSANANNEVRMLAAMSRRGAEFFNTKSIQGMSKEAKTYVSFQQELKQGSGKIYDIAKQDNTHPYYIWAKSAEKQKNGSNIPAPVNLPNRENQEINKSLKGSQISLYPNPAKNQFYIAISENSTPSDETLRELHVYNIDGKKIKSIDLNSKQNKYQISTENWATGIYLVRLITNGRETESHKISIQ
;
A
#
# COMPACT_ATOMS: atom_id res chain seq x y z
N MET A 1 -15.33 38.96 -55.59
CA MET A 1 -13.92 38.64 -55.93
C MET A 1 -12.98 38.55 -54.72
N ASN A 2 -13.47 38.17 -53.54
CA ASN A 2 -12.74 37.30 -52.59
C ASN A 2 -13.64 36.12 -52.13
N LYS A 3 -14.70 35.87 -52.92
CA LYS A 3 -15.69 34.77 -52.82
C LYS A 3 -15.46 33.66 -53.87
N LEU A 4 -14.23 33.54 -54.42
CA LEU A 4 -13.87 32.54 -55.45
C LEU A 4 -12.68 31.63 -55.07
N ARG A 5 -12.26 31.61 -53.79
CA ARG A 5 -11.23 30.67 -53.29
C ARG A 5 -11.64 29.85 -52.05
N HIS A 6 -12.88 29.95 -51.59
CA HIS A 6 -13.39 29.18 -50.44
C HIS A 6 -14.65 28.35 -50.75
N TYR A 7 -15.03 28.27 -52.03
CA TYR A 7 -16.17 27.48 -52.52
C TYR A 7 -15.75 26.18 -53.25
N VAL A 8 -14.54 25.67 -52.99
CA VAL A 8 -14.02 24.39 -53.56
C VAL A 8 -13.92 23.27 -52.51
N LYS A 9 -14.23 23.51 -51.22
CA LYS A 9 -14.09 22.47 -50.17
C LYS A 9 -15.36 22.02 -49.43
N THR A 10 -16.56 22.59 -49.66
CA THR A 10 -17.73 22.17 -48.85
C THR A 10 -19.10 22.39 -49.53
N ALA A 11 -19.22 22.14 -50.84
CA ALA A 11 -20.52 22.13 -51.55
C ALA A 11 -20.54 21.23 -52.80
N LEU A 12 -20.13 19.97 -52.60
CA LEU A 12 -20.51 18.74 -53.31
C LEU A 12 -20.11 17.67 -52.27
N LEU A 13 -20.96 17.18 -51.38
CA LEU A 13 -22.14 16.37 -51.65
C LEU A 13 -22.87 16.13 -50.30
N ILE A 14 -24.08 16.66 -50.11
CA ILE A 14 -25.14 15.95 -49.39
C ILE A 14 -26.32 15.96 -50.34
N GLY A 15 -26.61 14.80 -50.94
CA GLY A 15 -27.69 14.67 -51.90
C GLY A 15 -27.54 13.56 -52.94
N LEU A 16 -27.06 12.38 -52.55
CA LEU A 16 -27.42 11.12 -53.21
C LEU A 16 -27.30 9.99 -52.19
N LEU A 17 -28.45 9.62 -51.62
CA LEU A 17 -28.65 8.31 -51.01
C LEU A 17 -28.41 7.26 -52.10
N THR A 18 -27.26 6.62 -52.06
CA THR A 18 -27.11 5.23 -52.48
C THR A 18 -26.33 4.54 -51.39
N THR A 19 -26.93 3.50 -50.82
CA THR A 19 -26.30 2.54 -49.92
C THR A 19 -24.88 2.23 -50.36
N SER A 20 -23.88 2.65 -49.58
CA SER A 20 -22.54 2.09 -49.65
C SER A 20 -22.12 1.72 -48.24
N THR A 21 -22.20 0.42 -47.98
CA THR A 21 -21.35 -0.31 -47.04
C THR A 21 -19.99 0.38 -46.91
N THR A 22 -19.64 0.83 -45.70
CA THR A 22 -18.26 1.19 -45.38
C THR A 22 -17.41 -0.07 -45.57
N THR A 23 -16.70 -0.13 -46.69
CA THR A 23 -15.52 -0.95 -46.85
C THR A 23 -14.50 -0.48 -45.82
N VAL A 24 -14.21 -1.35 -44.85
CA VAL A 24 -13.04 -1.26 -43.98
C VAL A 24 -11.81 -1.25 -44.91
N VAL A 25 -10.84 -0.38 -44.60
CA VAL A 25 -9.61 -0.29 -45.38
C VAL A 25 -8.62 -1.25 -44.74
N ALA A 26 -8.28 -2.33 -45.44
CA ALA A 26 -7.19 -3.24 -45.07
C ALA A 26 -5.93 -2.47 -44.69
N GLN A 27 -5.44 -2.65 -43.47
CA GLN A 27 -4.19 -2.07 -42.99
C GLN A 27 -3.02 -2.80 -43.64
N THR A 28 -2.19 -2.08 -44.38
CA THR A 28 -1.13 -2.73 -45.21
C THR A 28 0.29 -2.36 -44.83
N ASN A 29 0.51 -1.39 -43.93
CA ASN A 29 1.85 -0.93 -43.57
C ASN A 29 1.94 -0.30 -42.17
N CYS A 30 3.17 -0.08 -41.71
CA CYS A 30 3.50 0.47 -40.40
C CYS A 30 2.93 1.87 -40.11
N GLU A 31 2.76 2.74 -41.13
CA GLU A 31 2.23 4.11 -40.94
C GLU A 31 0.74 4.10 -40.59
N GLU A 32 0.08 2.97 -40.78
CA GLU A 32 -1.34 2.73 -40.49
C GLU A 32 -1.53 1.86 -39.24
N ALA A 33 -0.50 1.71 -38.40
CA ALA A 33 -0.58 0.91 -37.18
C ALA A 33 -1.64 1.43 -36.21
N ILE A 34 -2.36 0.52 -35.56
CA ILE A 34 -3.34 0.87 -34.52
C ILE A 34 -2.60 1.19 -33.23
N GLU A 35 -2.86 2.37 -32.66
CA GLU A 35 -2.40 2.70 -31.32
C GLU A 35 -3.17 1.90 -30.27
N TYR A 36 -2.46 1.11 -29.49
CA TYR A 36 -3.01 0.25 -28.45
C TYR A 36 -2.60 0.74 -27.06
N THR A 37 -3.55 0.74 -26.13
CA THR A 37 -3.32 1.09 -24.72
C THR A 37 -3.13 -0.17 -23.88
N ILE A 38 -1.95 -0.30 -23.25
CA ILE A 38 -1.62 -1.43 -22.34
C ILE A 38 -2.69 -1.56 -21.25
N GLY A 39 -3.20 -2.78 -21.05
CA GLY A 39 -4.20 -3.09 -20.03
C GLY A 39 -5.58 -3.48 -20.56
N ASN A 40 -5.90 -3.15 -21.81
CA ASN A 40 -7.23 -3.35 -22.39
C ASN A 40 -7.29 -4.57 -23.30
N GLU A 41 -8.09 -5.59 -22.99
CA GLU A 41 -8.30 -6.66 -23.96
C GLU A 41 -9.16 -6.13 -25.12
N GLU A 42 -8.58 -6.10 -26.32
CA GLU A 42 -9.25 -5.60 -27.53
C GLU A 42 -9.38 -6.70 -28.58
N LYS A 43 -10.42 -6.57 -29.42
CA LYS A 43 -10.70 -7.50 -30.52
C LYS A 43 -10.21 -6.90 -31.83
N TYR A 44 -9.47 -7.68 -32.61
CA TYR A 44 -9.03 -7.33 -33.96
C TYR A 44 -9.42 -8.39 -34.98
N ASP A 45 -9.53 -7.97 -36.24
CA ASP A 45 -9.97 -8.80 -37.36
C ASP A 45 -8.99 -8.67 -38.54
N PHE A 46 -8.41 -9.78 -38.98
CA PHE A 46 -7.77 -9.84 -40.29
C PHE A 46 -8.85 -9.87 -41.38
N GLU A 47 -8.77 -8.98 -42.36
CA GLU A 47 -9.63 -9.00 -43.54
C GLU A 47 -9.30 -10.16 -44.50
N GLU A 48 -10.22 -10.49 -45.41
CA GLU A 48 -9.99 -11.51 -46.45
C GLU A 48 -8.75 -11.14 -47.30
N GLY A 49 -7.75 -12.02 -47.30
CA GLY A 49 -6.48 -11.81 -48.01
C GLY A 49 -5.43 -10.98 -47.27
N GLN A 50 -5.71 -10.46 -46.08
CA GLN A 50 -4.73 -9.69 -45.30
C GLN A 50 -3.68 -10.62 -44.68
N THR A 51 -2.40 -10.34 -44.97
CA THR A 51 -1.26 -11.15 -44.50
C THR A 51 -0.53 -10.55 -43.31
N GLU A 52 -0.75 -9.27 -43.00
CA GLU A 52 0.00 -8.57 -41.94
C GLU A 52 -0.92 -7.63 -41.15
N TYR A 53 -0.61 -7.46 -39.87
CA TYR A 53 -1.34 -6.58 -38.96
C TYR A 53 -0.35 -5.82 -38.07
N PHE A 54 -0.53 -4.50 -37.94
CA PHE A 54 0.41 -3.61 -37.25
C PHE A 54 -0.26 -2.91 -36.07
N ILE A 55 0.33 -3.04 -34.88
CA ILE A 55 -0.17 -2.45 -33.64
C ILE A 55 0.99 -1.72 -32.94
N SER A 56 0.85 -0.43 -32.70
CA SER A 56 1.82 0.37 -31.94
C SER A 56 1.38 0.53 -30.49
N PHE A 57 2.32 0.63 -29.56
CA PHE A 57 2.05 0.94 -28.17
C PHE A 57 3.24 1.65 -27.51
N LEU A 58 2.95 2.42 -26.46
CA LEU A 58 3.96 3.05 -25.61
C LEU A 58 4.29 2.11 -24.44
N ALA A 59 5.55 1.69 -24.30
CA ALA A 59 5.93 0.81 -23.19
C ALA A 59 5.84 1.56 -21.84
N ASN A 60 5.10 1.00 -20.88
CA ASN A 60 4.96 1.55 -19.51
C ASN A 60 5.65 0.70 -18.44
N ASN A 61 6.44 -0.27 -18.88
CA ASN A 61 7.23 -1.18 -18.06
C ASN A 61 8.35 -1.78 -18.90
N SER A 62 9.49 -2.08 -18.28
CA SER A 62 10.59 -2.81 -18.91
C SER A 62 10.28 -4.27 -19.26
N GLU A 63 9.23 -4.85 -18.66
CA GLU A 63 8.72 -6.18 -18.98
C GLU A 63 7.20 -6.20 -19.23
N LEU A 64 6.79 -6.64 -20.41
CA LEU A 64 5.37 -6.72 -20.82
C LEU A 64 5.06 -8.10 -21.39
N THR A 65 3.83 -8.57 -21.18
CA THR A 65 3.32 -9.82 -21.75
C THR A 65 2.21 -9.52 -22.74
N LEU A 66 2.39 -9.96 -23.99
CA LEU A 66 1.34 -10.03 -25.00
C LEU A 66 0.63 -11.37 -24.91
N ASN A 67 -0.70 -11.35 -24.79
CA ASN A 67 -1.58 -12.49 -24.93
C ASN A 67 -2.36 -12.38 -26.25
N LEU A 68 -2.31 -13.44 -27.04
CA LEU A 68 -3.17 -13.61 -28.23
C LEU A 68 -4.10 -14.79 -27.98
N SER A 69 -5.42 -14.56 -28.00
CA SER A 69 -6.42 -15.61 -27.77
C SER A 69 -7.55 -15.58 -28.82
N PRO A 70 -8.13 -16.73 -29.20
CA PRO A 70 -9.15 -16.82 -30.23
C PRO A 70 -10.47 -16.21 -29.75
N PHE A 71 -11.16 -15.57 -30.68
CA PHE A 71 -12.52 -15.09 -30.47
C PHE A 71 -13.49 -16.22 -30.90
N GLU A 72 -14.05 -16.95 -29.91
CA GLU A 72 -15.01 -18.08 -30.04
C GLU A 72 -14.43 -19.40 -30.62
N GLU A 73 -14.12 -20.41 -29.78
CA GLU A 73 -13.77 -21.85 -30.02
C GLU A 73 -12.96 -22.28 -31.28
N GLU A 74 -12.63 -21.40 -32.23
CA GLU A 74 -11.82 -21.63 -33.40
C GLU A 74 -10.37 -21.20 -33.11
N PRO A 75 -9.38 -22.06 -33.34
CA PRO A 75 -8.00 -21.80 -32.96
C PRO A 75 -7.34 -20.68 -33.79
N ILE A 76 -6.40 -19.93 -33.19
CA ILE A 76 -5.57 -18.84 -33.80
C ILE A 76 -4.61 -19.32 -34.92
N THR A 77 -4.84 -20.50 -35.50
CA THR A 77 -4.03 -21.21 -36.53
C THR A 77 -3.63 -20.43 -37.79
N THR A 78 -3.90 -19.14 -37.88
CA THR A 78 -3.63 -18.30 -39.03
C THR A 78 -2.56 -17.24 -38.84
N ILE A 79 -2.04 -16.99 -37.62
CA ILE A 79 -0.88 -16.10 -37.38
C ILE A 79 0.37 -16.97 -37.30
N ASP A 80 1.36 -16.71 -38.14
CA ASP A 80 2.60 -17.48 -38.25
C ASP A 80 3.79 -16.81 -37.56
N ASN A 81 3.74 -15.51 -37.31
CA ASN A 81 4.88 -14.79 -36.73
C ASN A 81 4.42 -13.57 -35.94
N VAL A 82 5.09 -13.32 -34.82
CA VAL A 82 4.96 -12.10 -34.03
C VAL A 82 6.34 -11.44 -33.95
N LYS A 83 6.43 -10.19 -34.40
CA LYS A 83 7.65 -9.37 -34.33
C LYS A 83 7.39 -8.11 -33.51
N LEU A 84 8.36 -7.72 -32.70
CA LEU A 84 8.40 -6.46 -31.96
C LEU A 84 9.55 -5.62 -32.47
N TYR A 85 9.27 -4.36 -32.79
CA TYR A 85 10.26 -3.35 -33.14
C TYR A 85 10.24 -2.22 -32.12
N ALA A 86 11.40 -1.73 -31.72
CA ALA A 86 11.50 -0.36 -31.21
C ALA A 86 11.47 0.58 -32.42
N PHE A 87 10.69 1.66 -32.34
CA PHE A 87 10.58 2.57 -33.47
C PHE A 87 10.40 4.02 -33.04
N SER A 88 10.88 4.93 -33.88
CA SER A 88 10.60 6.37 -33.81
C SER A 88 9.72 6.82 -34.98
N ASP A 89 9.96 6.24 -36.15
CA ASP A 89 9.10 6.27 -37.34
C ASP A 89 9.25 4.95 -38.12
N CYS A 90 8.45 4.74 -39.17
CA CYS A 90 8.50 3.51 -39.97
C CYS A 90 9.74 3.38 -40.87
N GLY A 91 10.59 4.41 -40.93
CA GLY A 91 11.89 4.39 -41.58
C GLY A 91 13.02 3.86 -40.68
N ASP A 92 12.81 3.81 -39.36
CA ASP A 92 13.77 3.39 -38.35
C ASP A 92 13.18 2.31 -37.43
N LEU A 93 12.97 1.11 -38.00
CA LEU A 93 12.48 -0.07 -37.28
C LEU A 93 13.65 -0.93 -36.79
N GLU A 94 13.86 -0.95 -35.47
CA GLU A 94 14.85 -1.83 -34.83
C GLU A 94 14.18 -3.07 -34.27
N LEU A 95 14.44 -4.26 -34.86
CA LEU A 95 13.85 -5.51 -34.40
C LEU A 95 14.38 -5.89 -33.01
N LYS A 96 13.48 -6.00 -32.02
CA LYS A 96 13.78 -6.37 -30.63
C LYS A 96 13.39 -7.80 -30.29
N TYR A 97 12.30 -8.29 -30.88
CA TYR A 97 11.80 -9.65 -30.64
C TYR A 97 11.17 -10.22 -31.90
N GLN A 98 11.33 -11.52 -32.13
CA GLN A 98 10.63 -12.24 -33.18
C GLN A 98 10.39 -13.69 -32.75
N ARG A 99 9.17 -14.18 -32.94
CA ARG A 99 8.83 -15.59 -32.72
C ARG A 99 7.83 -16.10 -33.75
N GLY A 100 8.22 -17.17 -34.43
CA GLY A 100 7.33 -17.94 -35.30
C GLY A 100 6.37 -18.81 -34.48
N LEU A 101 5.16 -18.99 -34.99
CA LEU A 101 4.12 -19.84 -34.42
C LEU A 101 3.95 -21.07 -35.30
N THR A 102 4.07 -22.26 -34.72
CA THR A 102 3.89 -23.54 -35.41
C THR A 102 2.83 -24.38 -34.68
N ASP A 103 1.57 -24.19 -35.11
CA ASP A 103 0.34 -24.98 -34.83
C ASP A 103 -0.27 -25.07 -33.39
N TYR A 104 -1.60 -24.89 -33.41
CA TYR A 104 -2.70 -25.35 -32.52
C TYR A 104 -2.62 -25.10 -31.00
N PHE A 105 -2.45 -23.84 -30.59
CA PHE A 105 -2.77 -23.42 -29.22
C PHE A 105 -4.01 -22.51 -29.20
N PRO A 106 -4.94 -22.73 -28.25
CA PRO A 106 -6.11 -21.86 -28.05
C PRO A 106 -5.73 -20.54 -27.35
N SER A 107 -4.47 -20.27 -27.07
CA SER A 107 -3.96 -18.95 -26.61
C SER A 107 -2.43 -19.03 -26.55
N ASP A 108 -1.72 -17.98 -26.97
CA ASP A 108 -0.25 -17.89 -26.84
C ASP A 108 0.14 -16.61 -26.09
N ASN A 109 1.18 -16.72 -25.25
CA ASN A 109 1.77 -15.61 -24.51
C ASN A 109 3.18 -15.33 -25.03
N PHE A 110 3.53 -14.05 -25.13
CA PHE A 110 4.85 -13.55 -25.52
C PHE A 110 5.32 -12.59 -24.45
N ILE A 111 6.52 -12.81 -23.92
CA ILE A 111 7.11 -11.92 -22.91
C ILE A 111 8.17 -11.08 -23.61
N PHE A 112 8.03 -9.77 -23.49
CA PHE A 112 8.97 -8.77 -23.97
C PHE A 112 9.73 -8.23 -22.76
N THR A 113 11.05 -8.38 -22.76
CA THR A 113 11.95 -7.90 -21.70
C THR A 113 12.85 -6.79 -22.24
N GLU A 114 13.51 -6.06 -21.34
CA GLU A 114 14.46 -4.99 -21.68
C GLU A 114 13.84 -3.85 -22.51
N LEU A 115 12.54 -3.59 -22.33
CA LEU A 115 11.88 -2.45 -22.93
C LEU A 115 12.34 -1.16 -22.23
N ILE A 116 12.55 -0.11 -23.01
CA ILE A 116 12.80 1.24 -22.49
C ILE A 116 11.43 1.85 -22.22
N GLU A 117 11.15 2.17 -20.96
CA GLU A 117 9.91 2.83 -20.56
C GLU A 117 9.76 4.17 -21.30
N GLU A 118 8.53 4.50 -21.67
CA GLU A 118 8.16 5.68 -22.47
C GLU A 118 8.70 5.65 -23.92
N ASN A 119 9.27 4.54 -24.38
CA ASN A 119 9.63 4.37 -25.79
C ASN A 119 8.50 3.71 -26.59
N ASN A 120 8.41 4.04 -27.88
CA ASN A 120 7.40 3.50 -28.78
C ASN A 120 7.83 2.15 -29.36
N TYR A 121 6.90 1.20 -29.35
CA TYR A 121 7.09 -0.13 -29.89
C TYR A 121 6.00 -0.50 -30.87
N LEU A 122 6.36 -1.29 -31.88
CA LEU A 122 5.48 -1.75 -32.94
C LEU A 122 5.47 -3.28 -32.98
N ILE A 123 4.28 -3.87 -32.84
CA ILE A 123 4.04 -5.28 -33.07
C ILE A 123 3.57 -5.49 -34.50
N ARG A 124 4.20 -6.44 -35.19
CA ARG A 124 3.78 -6.94 -36.50
C ARG A 124 3.39 -8.41 -36.38
N LEU A 125 2.13 -8.70 -36.66
CA LEU A 125 1.59 -10.05 -36.78
C LEU A 125 1.61 -10.44 -38.26
N GLU A 126 2.19 -11.60 -38.61
CA GLU A 126 2.29 -12.06 -40.00
C GLU A 126 1.54 -13.39 -40.22
N ARG A 127 0.93 -13.55 -41.39
CA ARG A 127 0.27 -14.76 -41.90
C ARG A 127 0.90 -15.15 -43.24
N THR A 128 0.99 -16.44 -43.51
CA THR A 128 1.60 -17.04 -44.71
C THR A 128 0.53 -17.18 -45.78
N GLU A 129 0.84 -16.71 -46.99
CA GLU A 129 -0.04 -16.86 -48.15
C GLU A 129 -0.27 -18.34 -48.47
N SER A 130 -1.40 -18.88 -48.00
CA SER A 130 -1.98 -20.12 -48.52
C SER A 130 -3.30 -19.76 -49.20
N SER A 131 -3.59 -20.41 -50.33
CA SER A 131 -4.70 -20.04 -51.22
C SER A 131 -6.04 -19.90 -50.49
N GLY A 132 -6.48 -18.65 -50.25
CA GLY A 132 -7.74 -18.31 -49.60
C GLY A 132 -7.63 -18.02 -48.10
N LEU A 133 -6.99 -16.91 -47.72
CA LEU A 133 -7.03 -16.40 -46.33
C LEU A 133 -8.39 -15.73 -46.08
N GLY A 134 -9.32 -16.45 -45.44
CA GLY A 134 -10.57 -15.86 -44.97
C GLY A 134 -10.38 -14.88 -43.81
N GLU A 135 -11.44 -14.11 -43.51
CA GLU A 135 -11.49 -13.23 -42.34
C GLU A 135 -11.26 -14.00 -41.04
N LYS A 136 -10.48 -13.43 -40.11
CA LYS A 136 -10.16 -14.05 -38.82
C LYS A 136 -10.06 -13.06 -37.68
N SER A 137 -10.87 -13.28 -36.64
CA SER A 137 -10.88 -12.52 -35.40
C SER A 137 -9.91 -13.07 -34.35
N PHE A 138 -9.27 -12.20 -33.56
CA PHE A 138 -8.49 -12.56 -32.38
C PHE A 138 -8.62 -11.50 -31.29
N ASN A 139 -8.48 -11.91 -30.03
CA ASN A 139 -8.29 -11.02 -28.90
C ASN A 139 -6.80 -10.74 -28.71
N PHE A 140 -6.51 -9.51 -28.34
CA PHE A 140 -5.17 -8.98 -28.16
C PHE A 140 -5.11 -8.24 -26.83
N LEU A 141 -4.17 -8.65 -25.98
CA LEU A 141 -3.96 -8.03 -24.68
C LEU A 141 -2.47 -7.90 -24.39
N ILE A 142 -1.95 -6.67 -24.31
CA ILE A 142 -0.64 -6.42 -23.68
C ILE A 142 -0.91 -6.01 -22.24
N ASN A 143 -0.30 -6.75 -21.32
CA ASN A 143 -0.35 -6.46 -19.90
C ASN A 143 1.05 -6.38 -19.30
N ARG A 144 1.16 -5.79 -18.11
CA ARG A 144 2.36 -5.94 -17.30
C ARG A 144 2.59 -7.44 -17.07
N SER A 145 3.84 -7.87 -17.28
CA SER A 145 4.18 -9.25 -16.97
C SER A 145 3.98 -9.45 -15.47
N TYR A 146 3.03 -10.32 -15.11
CA TYR A 146 2.99 -10.90 -13.76
C TYR A 146 4.05 -11.99 -13.72
N SER A 147 5.33 -11.62 -13.79
CA SER A 147 6.31 -12.44 -13.09
C SER A 147 5.97 -12.26 -11.62
N TYR A 148 5.69 -13.34 -10.90
CA TYR A 148 5.93 -13.29 -9.48
C TYR A 148 7.45 -13.24 -9.39
N PRO A 149 8.09 -12.09 -9.11
CA PRO A 149 9.51 -12.15 -8.80
C PRO A 149 9.63 -13.17 -7.68
N CYS A 150 10.62 -14.07 -7.77
CA CYS A 150 11.17 -14.67 -6.57
C CYS A 150 11.18 -13.54 -5.53
N PRO A 151 10.54 -13.69 -4.34
CA PRO A 151 10.59 -12.63 -3.35
C PRO A 151 12.05 -12.18 -3.29
N GLU A 152 12.30 -10.87 -3.46
CA GLU A 152 13.66 -10.35 -3.36
C GLU A 152 14.17 -10.85 -2.01
N PHE A 153 14.98 -11.90 -2.05
CA PHE A 153 15.68 -12.34 -0.87
C PHE A 153 16.65 -11.20 -0.67
N THR A 154 16.32 -10.32 0.27
CA THR A 154 17.28 -9.44 0.93
C THR A 154 18.23 -10.35 1.71
N SER A 155 19.03 -11.10 0.96
CA SER A 155 20.16 -11.83 1.49
C SER A 155 21.18 -10.78 1.86
N GLU A 156 21.46 -10.68 3.16
CA GLU A 156 22.45 -9.80 3.77
C GLU A 156 23.87 -9.98 3.17
N CYS A 157 24.11 -10.98 2.29
CA CYS A 157 25.44 -11.37 1.80
C CYS A 157 25.55 -11.53 0.27
N GLY A 158 24.64 -10.96 -0.54
CA GLY A 158 24.74 -11.02 -2.01
C GLY A 158 24.47 -12.41 -2.63
N GLU A 159 23.59 -13.21 -2.03
CA GLU A 159 23.12 -14.47 -2.63
C GLU A 159 22.23 -14.23 -3.85
N ILE A 160 22.60 -14.83 -4.99
CA ILE A 160 21.82 -14.87 -6.24
C ILE A 160 20.76 -15.99 -6.17
N ILE A 161 21.08 -17.08 -5.47
CA ILE A 161 20.13 -18.15 -5.11
C ILE A 161 20.31 -18.45 -3.63
N LYS A 162 19.21 -18.59 -2.88
CA LYS A 162 19.20 -19.16 -1.53
C LYS A 162 17.95 -20.03 -1.37
N ASN A 163 18.14 -21.32 -1.11
CA ASN A 163 17.06 -22.23 -0.77
C ASN A 163 17.49 -23.05 0.44
N GLY A 164 16.96 -22.71 1.61
CA GLY A 164 17.22 -23.43 2.86
C GLY A 164 16.08 -24.33 3.31
N GLU A 165 14.84 -24.09 2.87
CA GLU A 165 13.68 -24.84 3.35
C GLU A 165 12.54 -24.84 2.31
N PHE A 166 12.22 -26.00 1.71
CA PHE A 166 11.14 -26.15 0.73
C PHE A 166 9.74 -26.16 1.39
N PHE A 167 9.38 -25.09 2.11
CA PHE A 167 8.24 -25.12 3.06
C PHE A 167 6.82 -25.02 2.49
N TYR A 168 6.63 -24.75 1.19
CA TYR A 168 5.32 -24.37 0.67
C TYR A 168 4.71 -25.24 -0.45
N ALA A 169 5.18 -26.46 -0.71
CA ALA A 169 4.51 -27.32 -1.71
C ALA A 169 3.25 -28.02 -1.14
N LYS A 170 2.05 -27.54 -1.48
CA LYS A 170 0.79 -28.29 -1.33
C LYS A 170 0.43 -29.00 -2.63
N THR A 171 0.44 -30.33 -2.66
CA THR A 171 -0.12 -31.08 -3.78
C THR A 171 -1.61 -31.34 -3.58
N GLU A 172 -2.49 -30.71 -4.37
CA GLU A 172 -3.83 -31.25 -4.64
C GLU A 172 -3.79 -32.10 -5.91
N HIS A 173 -4.11 -33.40 -5.77
CA HIS A 173 -4.29 -34.31 -6.90
C HIS A 173 -5.59 -33.96 -7.62
N THR A 174 -5.54 -33.22 -8.74
CA THR A 174 -6.66 -33.14 -9.68
C THR A 174 -6.40 -34.07 -10.86
N SER A 175 -7.29 -35.03 -11.04
CA SER A 175 -7.29 -35.96 -12.16
C SER A 175 -7.80 -35.25 -13.41
N GLY A 176 -6.92 -34.53 -14.11
CA GLY A 176 -7.18 -33.90 -15.40
C GLY A 176 -6.01 -34.13 -16.35
N ASN A 177 -6.28 -34.55 -17.59
CA ASN A 177 -5.26 -34.68 -18.63
C ASN A 177 -4.69 -33.30 -18.97
N LEU A 178 -3.47 -33.01 -18.50
CA LEU A 178 -2.70 -31.82 -18.87
C LEU A 178 -1.40 -32.24 -19.57
N SER A 179 -1.10 -31.51 -20.65
CA SER A 179 0.03 -31.69 -21.57
C SER A 179 1.39 -31.44 -20.92
N HIS A 180 2.40 -32.19 -21.35
CA HIS A 180 3.77 -32.22 -20.83
C HIS A 180 4.57 -30.93 -21.09
N THR A 181 4.56 -29.96 -20.18
CA THR A 181 5.41 -28.75 -20.24
C THR A 181 6.62 -28.89 -19.30
N PHE A 182 7.58 -29.76 -19.66
CA PHE A 182 8.79 -30.02 -18.86
C PHE A 182 9.77 -28.81 -18.78
N PHE A 183 9.53 -27.73 -19.54
CA PHE A 183 10.49 -26.63 -19.72
C PHE A 183 9.94 -25.21 -19.55
N ARG A 184 8.63 -25.01 -19.31
CA ARG A 184 8.06 -23.64 -19.31
C ARG A 184 7.97 -22.98 -17.93
N ASP A 185 7.75 -23.75 -16.84
CA ASP A 185 7.21 -23.15 -15.60
C ASP A 185 7.90 -23.56 -14.28
N THR A 186 9.08 -24.20 -14.27
CA THR A 186 9.73 -24.63 -13.00
C THR A 186 10.93 -23.77 -12.61
N LEU A 187 10.65 -22.61 -12.01
CA LEU A 187 11.63 -21.81 -11.26
C LEU A 187 11.66 -22.28 -9.78
N VAL A 188 12.82 -22.23 -9.11
CA VAL A 188 13.06 -22.54 -7.67
C VAL A 188 12.08 -21.83 -6.75
N CYS A 189 11.56 -20.67 -7.16
CA CYS A 189 10.60 -19.89 -6.38
C CYS A 189 9.13 -20.13 -6.76
N GLU A 190 8.85 -20.86 -7.84
CA GLU A 190 7.49 -21.15 -8.33
C GLU A 190 7.11 -22.64 -8.18
N TYR A 191 7.89 -23.41 -7.41
CA TYR A 191 7.68 -24.86 -7.24
C TYR A 191 6.32 -25.25 -6.61
N GLU A 192 5.58 -24.30 -6.04
CA GLU A 192 4.22 -24.54 -5.53
C GLU A 192 3.18 -24.81 -6.64
N ASN A 193 3.45 -24.37 -7.88
CA ASN A 193 2.48 -24.37 -8.98
C ASN A 193 2.79 -25.35 -10.12
N ALA A 194 3.86 -26.16 -10.02
CA ALA A 194 4.28 -27.07 -11.09
C ALA A 194 3.37 -28.33 -11.16
N PHE A 195 2.42 -28.35 -12.08
CA PHE A 195 1.53 -29.51 -12.34
C PHE A 195 2.10 -30.40 -13.44
N GLY A 196 2.49 -31.64 -13.12
CA GLY A 196 2.86 -32.63 -14.15
C GLY A 196 3.30 -33.99 -13.61
N TYR A 197 3.08 -35.05 -14.41
CA TYR A 197 3.44 -36.45 -14.08
C TYR A 197 4.96 -36.73 -14.02
N TYR A 198 5.81 -35.76 -14.42
CA TYR A 198 7.26 -35.91 -14.58
C TYR A 198 8.12 -34.80 -13.94
N ALA A 199 7.51 -33.90 -13.14
CA ALA A 199 8.23 -32.90 -12.34
C ALA A 199 9.07 -33.56 -11.22
N PRO A 200 10.11 -32.89 -10.66
CA PRO A 200 10.81 -33.40 -9.48
C PRO A 200 9.82 -33.67 -8.33
N TYR A 201 9.97 -34.82 -7.67
CA TYR A 201 9.05 -35.21 -6.59
C TYR A 201 9.41 -34.50 -5.28
N TYR A 202 8.38 -34.09 -4.55
CA TYR A 202 8.49 -33.62 -3.17
C TYR A 202 8.47 -34.81 -2.20
N HIS A 203 9.34 -34.80 -1.18
CA HIS A 203 9.28 -35.74 -0.07
C HIS A 203 9.17 -35.03 1.28
N SER A 204 7.95 -34.94 1.82
CA SER A 204 7.73 -34.76 3.26
C SER A 204 7.90 -36.11 3.96
N GLY A 205 9.16 -36.51 4.20
CA GLY A 205 9.46 -37.62 5.09
C GLY A 205 9.39 -37.20 6.56
N PRO A 206 9.46 -38.14 7.52
CA PRO A 206 9.49 -37.86 8.96
C PRO A 206 10.78 -37.18 9.46
N GLU A 207 11.64 -36.70 8.56
CA GLU A 207 12.81 -35.88 8.86
C GLU A 207 12.43 -34.44 8.46
N ASP A 208 12.53 -33.49 9.40
CA ASP A 208 11.88 -32.16 9.42
C ASP A 208 12.31 -31.14 8.32
N SER A 209 12.65 -31.57 7.10
CA SER A 209 13.02 -30.65 5.99
C SER A 209 12.59 -31.24 4.64
N ALA A 210 11.80 -30.49 3.88
CA ALA A 210 11.44 -30.84 2.51
C ALA A 210 12.62 -30.58 1.56
N TYR A 211 12.79 -31.43 0.52
CA TYR A 211 13.88 -31.33 -0.47
C TYR A 211 13.43 -31.74 -1.88
N ALA A 212 14.17 -31.31 -2.91
CA ALA A 212 13.90 -31.66 -4.30
C ALA A 212 14.43 -33.07 -4.64
N VAL A 213 13.64 -33.92 -5.31
CA VAL A 213 14.08 -35.24 -5.79
C VAL A 213 14.18 -35.28 -7.30
N LEU A 214 15.40 -35.48 -7.82
CA LEU A 214 15.69 -35.75 -9.22
C LEU A 214 15.85 -37.26 -9.46
N TYR A 215 15.56 -37.73 -10.66
CA TYR A 215 15.72 -39.14 -11.04
C TYR A 215 16.56 -39.30 -12.29
N ALA A 216 17.11 -40.49 -12.51
CA ALA A 216 17.82 -40.86 -13.73
C ALA A 216 17.54 -42.33 -14.07
N THR A 217 17.30 -42.64 -15.35
CA THR A 217 17.16 -44.02 -15.84
C THR A 217 17.68 -44.16 -17.27
N LYS A 218 18.00 -45.40 -17.67
CA LYS A 218 18.40 -45.76 -19.03
C LYS A 218 17.55 -46.92 -19.55
N TYR A 219 16.76 -46.67 -20.58
CA TYR A 219 15.93 -47.68 -21.25
C TYR A 219 16.73 -48.41 -22.35
N GLY A 220 17.40 -49.51 -22.01
CA GLY A 220 18.14 -50.31 -23.01
C GLY A 220 19.23 -49.52 -23.77
N ASN A 221 19.32 -49.71 -25.09
CA ASN A 221 20.27 -49.01 -25.97
C ASN A 221 19.78 -47.64 -26.48
N THR A 222 18.55 -47.28 -26.15
CA THR A 222 17.89 -46.08 -26.67
C THR A 222 17.11 -45.46 -25.52
N GLU A 223 17.63 -44.34 -25.02
CA GLU A 223 16.91 -43.29 -24.29
C GLU A 223 17.20 -43.22 -22.77
N GLN A 224 17.58 -42.02 -22.34
CA GLN A 224 17.88 -41.65 -20.95
C GLN A 224 16.87 -40.58 -20.53
N ALA A 225 16.19 -40.82 -19.41
CA ALA A 225 15.21 -39.90 -18.83
C ALA A 225 15.76 -39.34 -17.51
N PRO A 226 16.58 -38.27 -17.53
CA PRO A 226 16.97 -37.56 -16.32
C PRO A 226 15.93 -36.51 -15.93
N GLY A 227 15.66 -36.39 -14.63
CA GLY A 227 15.05 -35.21 -14.04
C GLY A 227 16.11 -34.11 -13.88
N ALA A 228 15.73 -32.87 -14.17
CA ALA A 228 16.55 -31.69 -13.98
C ALA A 228 15.80 -30.64 -13.15
N LEU A 229 16.56 -29.79 -12.46
CA LEU A 229 16.09 -28.59 -11.77
C LEU A 229 16.64 -27.38 -12.53
N LEU A 230 15.81 -26.36 -12.78
CA LEU A 230 16.21 -25.14 -13.50
C LEU A 230 15.90 -23.90 -12.64
N GLN A 231 16.72 -22.86 -12.76
CA GLN A 231 16.52 -21.59 -12.07
C GLN A 231 17.03 -20.41 -12.90
N ARG A 232 16.25 -19.32 -12.96
CA ARG A 232 16.71 -18.04 -13.49
C ARG A 232 17.70 -17.39 -12.53
N ILE A 233 18.78 -16.86 -13.09
CA ILE A 233 19.88 -16.21 -12.38
C ILE A 233 20.32 -14.97 -13.14
N ASN A 234 21.19 -14.18 -12.54
CA ASN A 234 21.91 -13.12 -13.23
C ASN A 234 23.40 -13.27 -12.92
N VAL A 235 24.08 -14.07 -13.75
CA VAL A 235 25.51 -14.32 -13.66
C VAL A 235 26.18 -13.56 -14.79
N THR A 236 27.11 -12.67 -14.44
CA THR A 236 27.81 -11.81 -15.39
C THR A 236 29.20 -12.32 -15.68
N ALA A 237 29.63 -12.21 -16.93
CA ALA A 237 30.93 -12.62 -17.43
C ALA A 237 32.07 -12.03 -16.58
N THR A 238 33.17 -12.77 -16.51
CA THR A 238 34.43 -12.42 -15.83
C THR A 238 34.37 -12.32 -14.31
N LYS A 239 33.19 -12.38 -13.69
CA LYS A 239 33.05 -12.39 -12.24
C LYS A 239 33.19 -13.78 -11.66
N ASN A 240 33.61 -13.82 -10.41
CA ASN A 240 33.75 -15.06 -9.64
C ASN A 240 32.45 -15.35 -8.88
N TYR A 241 32.08 -16.63 -8.78
CA TYR A 241 30.88 -17.08 -8.09
C TYR A 241 31.17 -18.31 -7.22
N SER A 242 30.40 -18.47 -6.15
CA SER A 242 30.38 -19.68 -5.30
C SER A 242 29.01 -20.33 -5.35
N LEU A 243 28.97 -21.62 -5.64
CA LEU A 243 27.78 -22.46 -5.63
C LEU A 243 27.92 -23.53 -4.53
N ALA A 244 26.95 -23.58 -3.62
CA ALA A 244 26.82 -24.59 -2.58
C ALA A 244 25.49 -25.34 -2.72
N TYR A 245 25.46 -26.64 -2.41
CA TYR A 245 24.24 -27.44 -2.32
C TYR A 245 24.51 -28.78 -1.60
N ASP A 246 23.47 -29.37 -1.01
CA ASP A 246 23.52 -30.69 -0.38
C ASP A 246 22.94 -31.77 -1.30
N LEU A 247 23.63 -32.91 -1.44
CA LEU A 247 23.11 -34.07 -2.17
C LEU A 247 22.98 -35.32 -1.29
N LYS A 248 21.90 -36.07 -1.52
CA LYS A 248 21.67 -37.41 -0.95
C LYS A 248 21.25 -38.37 -2.05
N ALA A 249 21.76 -39.59 -2.11
CA ALA A 249 21.46 -40.58 -3.14
C ALA A 249 21.04 -41.93 -2.56
N GLY A 250 20.23 -42.70 -3.28
CA GLY A 250 19.86 -44.06 -2.88
C GLY A 250 18.73 -44.11 -1.84
N PHE A 251 17.57 -43.55 -2.18
CA PHE A 251 16.34 -43.63 -1.38
C PHE A 251 15.52 -44.88 -1.73
N ASP A 252 14.92 -45.53 -0.74
CA ASP A 252 13.86 -46.53 -0.93
C ASP A 252 12.49 -45.81 -0.96
N TYR A 253 12.12 -45.26 -2.12
CA TYR A 253 10.80 -44.66 -2.31
C TYR A 253 9.76 -45.76 -2.60
N LEU A 254 9.23 -46.38 -1.56
CA LEU A 254 8.19 -47.42 -1.64
C LEU A 254 6.92 -46.97 -0.91
N TYR A 255 5.92 -46.45 -1.63
CA TYR A 255 4.53 -46.79 -1.29
C TYR A 255 3.43 -46.57 -2.36
N LYS A 256 3.62 -45.87 -3.49
CA LYS A 256 2.46 -45.58 -4.38
C LYS A 256 2.63 -45.72 -5.90
N ILE A 257 3.83 -46.00 -6.42
CA ILE A 257 4.05 -46.18 -7.86
C ILE A 257 4.70 -47.55 -8.06
N ASN A 258 4.13 -48.42 -8.91
CA ASN A 258 4.52 -49.83 -9.11
C ASN A 258 5.94 -50.06 -9.72
N PHE A 259 6.85 -49.08 -9.64
CA PHE A 259 8.23 -49.21 -10.10
C PHE A 259 9.10 -49.78 -8.97
N ARG A 260 9.75 -50.93 -9.21
CA ARG A 260 10.68 -51.54 -8.23
C ARG A 260 11.93 -50.65 -8.10
N SER A 261 11.95 -49.76 -7.10
CA SER A 261 13.17 -49.03 -6.73
C SER A 261 14.25 -50.02 -6.29
N THR A 262 15.50 -49.65 -6.54
CA THR A 262 16.66 -50.25 -5.85
C THR A 262 17.54 -49.12 -5.37
N ASN A 263 18.28 -49.30 -4.28
CA ASN A 263 19.30 -48.38 -3.72
C ASN A 263 20.49 -48.08 -4.67
N GLN A 264 20.23 -47.89 -5.96
CA GLN A 264 21.20 -47.57 -6.99
C GLN A 264 21.28 -46.05 -7.17
N LYS A 265 22.50 -45.53 -7.16
CA LYS A 265 22.81 -44.10 -7.31
C LYS A 265 22.95 -43.75 -8.81
N PRO A 266 22.55 -42.54 -9.24
CA PRO A 266 22.91 -42.04 -10.57
C PRO A 266 24.41 -42.18 -10.85
N ASP A 267 24.78 -42.24 -12.13
CA ASP A 267 26.19 -42.40 -12.53
C ASP A 267 26.95 -41.08 -12.34
N THR A 268 26.32 -39.95 -12.69
CA THR A 268 26.84 -38.59 -12.42
C THR A 268 25.71 -37.60 -12.08
N PHE A 269 26.07 -36.48 -11.48
CA PHE A 269 25.23 -35.29 -11.27
C PHE A 269 26.00 -34.07 -11.75
N HIS A 270 25.39 -33.22 -12.56
CA HIS A 270 26.03 -32.04 -13.15
C HIS A 270 25.25 -30.77 -12.85
N VAL A 271 25.97 -29.65 -12.79
CA VAL A 271 25.38 -28.30 -12.75
C VAL A 271 25.93 -27.48 -13.91
N PHE A 272 25.05 -26.84 -14.68
CA PHE A 272 25.40 -26.03 -15.85
C PHE A 272 24.83 -24.61 -15.75
N LEU A 273 25.50 -23.65 -16.35
CA LEU A 273 24.96 -22.34 -16.70
C LEU A 273 24.66 -22.30 -18.20
N THR A 274 23.62 -21.57 -18.61
CA THR A 274 23.24 -21.37 -20.02
C THR A 274 22.44 -20.07 -20.15
N THR A 275 22.14 -19.67 -21.39
CA THR A 275 21.17 -18.59 -21.67
C THR A 275 19.77 -19.14 -21.95
N GLN A 276 18.72 -18.38 -21.66
CA GLN A 276 17.33 -18.69 -21.99
C GLN A 276 17.16 -18.83 -23.50
N ILE A 277 17.81 -17.95 -24.28
CA ILE A 277 17.86 -18.03 -25.74
C ILE A 277 18.42 -19.37 -26.22
N SER A 278 19.49 -19.87 -25.59
CA SER A 278 20.06 -21.19 -25.92
C SER A 278 19.08 -22.33 -25.60
N LEU A 279 18.32 -22.20 -24.53
CA LEU A 279 17.28 -23.17 -24.13
C LEU A 279 16.14 -23.20 -25.16
N ASP A 280 15.62 -22.02 -25.52
CA ASP A 280 14.49 -21.85 -26.45
C ASP A 280 14.84 -22.33 -27.86
N SER A 281 16.04 -22.01 -28.34
CA SER A 281 16.50 -22.44 -29.68
C SER A 281 16.50 -23.96 -29.86
N ILE A 282 16.75 -24.73 -28.78
CA ILE A 282 16.74 -26.20 -28.84
C ILE A 282 15.33 -26.72 -28.74
N LEU A 283 14.48 -26.12 -27.90
CA LEU A 283 13.06 -26.46 -27.84
C LEU A 283 12.42 -26.31 -29.22
N ASP A 284 12.72 -25.21 -29.93
CA ASP A 284 12.27 -24.95 -31.29
C ASP A 284 12.84 -25.95 -32.32
N SER A 285 14.09 -26.38 -32.16
CA SER A 285 14.71 -27.39 -33.04
C SER A 285 14.11 -28.80 -32.86
N VAL A 286 13.62 -29.11 -31.66
CA VAL A 286 13.00 -30.39 -31.31
C VAL A 286 11.54 -30.44 -31.78
N THR A 287 10.82 -29.32 -31.71
CA THR A 287 9.42 -29.19 -32.16
C THR A 287 9.29 -29.17 -33.69
N SER A 288 10.19 -28.50 -34.39
CA SER A 288 10.15 -28.34 -35.86
C SER A 288 10.41 -29.61 -36.68
N ASN A 289 11.11 -30.62 -36.12
CA ASN A 289 11.56 -31.78 -36.90
C ASN A 289 10.62 -33.02 -36.86
N ASN A 290 9.59 -33.06 -35.99
CA ASN A 290 8.54 -34.09 -36.04
C ASN A 290 7.34 -33.80 -35.10
N PRO A 291 6.22 -33.20 -35.59
CA PRO A 291 5.09 -32.82 -34.73
C PRO A 291 4.39 -34.01 -34.05
N ASN A 292 4.50 -35.23 -34.59
CA ASN A 292 3.88 -36.43 -34.00
C ASN A 292 4.73 -37.12 -32.90
N ARG A 293 5.89 -36.56 -32.53
CA ARG A 293 6.72 -37.02 -31.40
C ARG A 293 6.69 -36.08 -30.20
N LEU A 294 5.67 -35.23 -30.10
CA LEU A 294 5.36 -34.35 -28.95
C LEU A 294 5.21 -35.08 -27.59
N TYR A 295 5.39 -36.40 -27.55
CA TYR A 295 5.20 -37.23 -26.35
C TYR A 295 6.44 -37.50 -25.50
N ASP A 296 7.67 -37.08 -25.86
CA ASP A 296 8.82 -37.41 -24.98
C ASP A 296 10.14 -36.62 -25.26
N PRO A 297 10.26 -35.33 -24.87
CA PRO A 297 11.55 -34.65 -24.78
C PRO A 297 12.51 -35.35 -23.80
N ILE A 298 11.95 -36.11 -22.86
CA ILE A 298 12.63 -36.91 -21.85
C ILE A 298 13.54 -37.97 -22.48
N ARG A 299 13.36 -38.37 -23.75
CA ARG A 299 14.12 -39.47 -24.38
C ARG A 299 15.56 -39.10 -24.83
N TYR A 300 15.89 -37.82 -24.98
CA TYR A 300 17.15 -37.37 -25.64
C TYR A 300 17.98 -36.35 -24.83
N TYR A 301 17.88 -36.38 -23.51
CA TYR A 301 18.43 -35.30 -22.67
C TYR A 301 19.97 -35.15 -22.72
N GLN A 302 20.74 -36.23 -22.94
CA GLN A 302 22.19 -36.11 -23.14
C GLN A 302 22.50 -35.35 -24.43
N LYS A 303 21.76 -35.61 -25.52
CA LYS A 303 21.88 -34.83 -26.75
C LYS A 303 21.45 -33.38 -26.56
N PHE A 304 20.43 -33.14 -25.73
CA PHE A 304 19.95 -31.80 -25.36
C PHE A 304 21.04 -30.98 -24.64
N ILE A 305 21.63 -31.54 -23.57
CA ILE A 305 22.75 -30.92 -22.87
C ILE A 305 23.92 -30.70 -23.83
N ASP A 306 24.24 -31.67 -24.69
CA ASP A 306 25.32 -31.56 -25.67
C ASP A 306 25.03 -30.48 -26.73
N SER A 307 23.76 -30.25 -27.10
CA SER A 307 23.32 -29.25 -28.09
C SER A 307 23.17 -27.82 -27.57
N LEU A 308 23.16 -27.61 -26.24
CA LEU A 308 23.20 -26.26 -25.64
C LEU A 308 24.41 -25.50 -26.17
N GLY A 309 24.13 -24.41 -26.90
CA GLY A 309 25.12 -23.60 -27.61
C GLY A 309 26.05 -22.87 -26.67
N ASN A 310 25.52 -21.92 -25.87
CA ASN A 310 26.29 -21.23 -24.84
C ASN A 310 26.05 -21.87 -23.46
N LYS A 311 27.05 -22.62 -22.94
CA LYS A 311 26.96 -23.24 -21.62
C LYS A 311 28.29 -23.30 -20.88
N GLN A 312 28.22 -23.31 -19.56
CA GLN A 312 29.35 -23.56 -18.67
C GLN A 312 29.05 -24.71 -17.70
N LEU A 313 29.92 -25.72 -17.62
CA LEU A 313 29.84 -26.75 -16.57
C LEU A 313 30.42 -26.19 -15.27
N VAL A 314 29.59 -26.07 -14.23
CA VAL A 314 29.96 -25.55 -12.91
C VAL A 314 30.40 -26.66 -11.96
N ALA A 315 29.66 -27.78 -11.94
CA ALA A 315 29.91 -28.87 -11.00
C ALA A 315 29.65 -30.24 -11.63
N SER A 316 30.40 -31.26 -11.20
CA SER A 316 30.25 -32.65 -11.65
C SER A 316 30.59 -33.62 -10.52
N ILE A 317 29.59 -34.35 -10.03
CA ILE A 317 29.70 -35.35 -8.96
C ILE A 317 29.49 -36.75 -9.50
N SER A 318 30.42 -37.66 -9.26
CA SER A 318 30.32 -39.07 -9.67
C SER A 318 29.53 -39.92 -8.67
N SER A 319 29.00 -41.06 -9.12
CA SER A 319 28.28 -42.02 -8.28
C SER A 319 29.01 -42.44 -6.99
N SER A 320 30.34 -42.55 -7.05
CA SER A 320 31.20 -42.89 -5.90
C SER A 320 31.29 -41.79 -4.85
N GLN A 321 31.07 -40.53 -5.24
CA GLN A 321 31.11 -39.37 -4.35
C GLN A 321 29.75 -39.12 -3.68
N MET A 322 28.64 -39.60 -4.26
CA MET A 322 27.31 -39.39 -3.69
C MET A 322 27.08 -40.24 -2.43
N HIS A 323 26.51 -39.66 -1.37
CA HIS A 323 26.28 -40.32 -0.08
C HIS A 323 24.82 -40.73 0.12
N SER A 324 24.55 -41.69 1.01
CA SER A 324 23.18 -42.10 1.39
C SER A 324 22.49 -41.16 2.36
N THR A 325 23.22 -40.16 2.85
CA THR A 325 22.75 -39.03 3.68
C THR A 325 23.05 -37.74 2.93
N PHE A 326 22.38 -36.64 3.30
CA PHE A 326 22.73 -35.32 2.76
C PHE A 326 24.18 -34.99 3.07
N HIS A 327 24.91 -34.61 2.04
CA HIS A 327 26.31 -34.24 2.12
C HIS A 327 26.51 -32.93 1.34
N PRO A 328 27.17 -31.91 1.94
CA PRO A 328 27.38 -30.62 1.30
C PRO A 328 28.45 -30.69 0.21
N TYR A 329 28.21 -29.95 -0.86
CA TYR A 329 29.16 -29.72 -1.95
C TYR A 329 29.27 -28.23 -2.22
N ASN A 330 30.51 -27.76 -2.39
CA ASN A 330 30.82 -26.35 -2.66
C ASN A 330 31.75 -26.25 -3.88
N PHE A 331 31.43 -25.35 -4.79
CA PHE A 331 32.17 -25.07 -6.02
C PHE A 331 32.37 -23.58 -6.17
N CYS A 332 33.49 -23.17 -6.74
CA CYS A 332 33.61 -21.82 -7.28
C CYS A 332 33.99 -21.88 -8.74
N PHE A 333 33.52 -20.90 -9.48
CA PHE A 333 33.75 -20.78 -10.90
C PHE A 333 33.83 -19.31 -11.27
N ASN A 334 34.62 -19.00 -12.30
CA ASN A 334 34.58 -17.72 -12.97
C ASN A 334 33.60 -17.85 -14.13
N ALA A 335 32.61 -16.97 -14.22
CA ALA A 335 31.65 -17.01 -15.32
C ALA A 335 32.37 -16.62 -16.62
N ASN A 336 32.38 -17.52 -17.61
CA ASN A 336 33.06 -17.27 -18.88
C ASN A 336 32.22 -16.43 -19.85
N ASP A 337 30.94 -16.19 -19.53
CA ASP A 337 29.99 -15.38 -20.28
C ASP A 337 28.85 -14.91 -19.36
N ASP A 338 27.95 -14.08 -19.89
CA ASP A 338 26.69 -13.74 -19.22
C ASP A 338 25.70 -14.90 -19.32
N TYR A 339 25.15 -15.32 -18.18
CA TYR A 339 24.22 -16.43 -18.06
C TYR A 339 22.99 -16.03 -17.23
N ASP A 340 21.81 -16.34 -17.75
CA ASP A 340 20.52 -16.06 -17.11
C ASP A 340 19.82 -17.32 -16.57
N VAL A 341 20.41 -18.51 -16.76
CA VAL A 341 19.85 -19.80 -16.33
C VAL A 341 20.93 -20.73 -15.72
N ILE A 342 20.61 -21.39 -14.60
CA ILE A 342 21.37 -22.52 -14.02
C ILE A 342 20.53 -23.81 -14.02
N ILE A 343 21.18 -24.95 -14.29
CA ILE A 343 20.55 -26.27 -14.46
C ILE A 343 21.26 -27.31 -13.58
N PHE A 344 20.52 -28.04 -12.74
CA PHE A 344 21.01 -29.19 -11.97
C PHE A 344 20.44 -30.48 -12.57
N VAL A 345 21.26 -31.48 -12.88
CA VAL A 345 20.81 -32.68 -13.60
C VAL A 345 21.48 -33.96 -13.11
N ALA A 346 20.70 -35.03 -12.93
CA ALA A 346 21.20 -36.36 -12.59
C ALA A 346 21.27 -37.26 -13.83
N ILE A 347 22.37 -37.98 -14.08
CA ILE A 347 22.59 -38.76 -15.31
C ILE A 347 22.89 -40.22 -14.98
N SER A 348 22.38 -41.15 -15.78
CA SER A 348 22.67 -42.59 -15.69
C SER A 348 22.97 -43.19 -17.06
N ASN A 349 24.19 -43.69 -17.23
CA ASN A 349 24.75 -44.31 -18.43
C ASN A 349 24.69 -45.85 -18.40
N THR A 350 24.42 -46.46 -17.24
CA THR A 350 24.32 -47.92 -17.05
C THR A 350 22.90 -48.46 -17.28
N GLY A 351 22.76 -49.48 -18.12
CA GLY A 351 21.50 -49.92 -18.73
C GLY A 351 20.71 -50.97 -17.94
N ASN A 352 20.03 -50.55 -16.87
CA ASN A 352 18.99 -51.34 -16.22
C ASN A 352 17.72 -50.50 -16.13
N TYR A 353 16.55 -51.11 -16.37
CA TYR A 353 15.20 -50.50 -16.34
C TYR A 353 14.77 -49.95 -14.95
N LYS A 354 15.67 -49.35 -14.18
CA LYS A 354 15.46 -48.95 -12.79
C LYS A 354 15.74 -47.46 -12.64
N LEU A 355 14.77 -46.77 -12.06
CA LEU A 355 14.92 -45.36 -11.66
C LEU A 355 15.94 -45.26 -10.52
N LYS A 356 16.87 -44.31 -10.67
CA LYS A 356 17.87 -43.95 -9.67
C LYS A 356 17.59 -42.54 -9.20
N PHE A 357 17.46 -42.31 -7.90
CA PHE A 357 17.03 -41.02 -7.35
C PHE A 357 18.17 -40.31 -6.60
N ILE A 358 18.16 -38.98 -6.67
CA ILE A 358 19.01 -38.08 -5.89
C ILE A 358 18.15 -36.95 -5.30
N GLY A 359 18.38 -36.63 -4.04
CA GLY A 359 17.79 -35.52 -3.31
C GLY A 359 18.78 -34.37 -3.33
N LEU A 360 18.26 -33.17 -3.53
CA LEU A 360 18.98 -31.91 -3.63
C LEU A 360 18.35 -30.89 -2.67
N ASP A 361 19.17 -30.30 -1.82
CA ASP A 361 18.74 -29.35 -0.80
C ASP A 361 19.80 -28.25 -0.56
N ASN A 362 19.50 -27.23 0.25
CA ASN A 362 20.45 -26.19 0.69
C ASN A 362 21.20 -25.48 -0.45
N ILE A 363 20.52 -25.16 -1.56
CA ILE A 363 21.15 -24.53 -2.73
C ILE A 363 21.47 -23.06 -2.44
N SER A 364 22.71 -22.65 -2.62
CA SER A 364 23.15 -21.26 -2.50
C SER A 364 24.10 -20.89 -3.65
N LEU A 365 23.78 -19.87 -4.43
CA LEU A 365 24.66 -19.28 -5.46
C LEU A 365 24.98 -17.84 -5.06
N ARG A 366 26.25 -17.45 -5.09
CA ARG A 366 26.73 -16.15 -4.59
C ARG A 366 27.74 -15.52 -5.53
N GLU A 367 27.66 -14.21 -5.70
CA GLU A 367 28.73 -13.41 -6.34
C GLU A 367 29.91 -13.28 -5.37
N PHE A 368 31.10 -13.62 -5.83
CA PHE A 368 32.29 -13.86 -5.02
C PHE A 368 33.17 -12.60 -4.83
N GLU A 369 32.72 -11.42 -5.29
CA GLU A 369 33.48 -10.15 -5.24
C GLU A 369 32.97 -9.11 -4.23
N ARG A 370 31.87 -9.40 -3.50
CA ARG A 370 31.32 -8.50 -2.47
C ARG A 370 31.89 -8.72 -1.06
N LEU A 371 33.15 -9.17 -0.94
CA LEU A 371 33.87 -9.18 0.34
C LEU A 371 34.37 -7.75 0.57
N ASP A 372 33.63 -6.95 1.34
CA ASP A 372 34.00 -5.58 1.70
C ASP A 372 34.34 -5.54 3.19
N VAL A 373 35.62 -5.35 3.54
CA VAL A 373 36.07 -5.13 4.93
C VAL A 373 36.23 -3.64 5.28
N ASP A 374 35.67 -2.76 4.46
CA ASP A 374 35.90 -1.32 4.40
C ASP A 374 37.39 -1.00 4.10
N PRO A 375 37.72 -0.31 2.98
CA PRO A 375 39.12 -0.10 2.60
C PRO A 375 39.90 0.80 3.58
N TYR A 376 39.19 1.54 4.46
CA TYR A 376 39.80 2.54 5.33
C TYR A 376 39.00 2.74 6.64
N ILE A 377 39.59 2.39 7.79
CA ILE A 377 39.00 2.60 9.13
C ILE A 377 39.90 3.52 9.96
N GLY A 378 39.44 4.76 10.14
CA GLY A 378 40.06 5.73 11.04
C GLY A 378 39.71 5.47 12.50
N ILE A 379 40.72 5.37 13.36
CA ILE A 379 40.59 5.09 14.81
C ILE A 379 40.44 6.41 15.62
N ASP A 380 40.12 7.50 14.93
CA ASP A 380 40.06 8.85 15.50
C ASP A 380 38.67 9.23 16.05
N ASN A 381 37.66 8.35 15.91
CA ASN A 381 36.30 8.60 16.40
C ASN A 381 35.98 7.80 17.66
N TYR A 382 35.60 8.51 18.73
CA TYR A 382 35.13 7.99 20.03
C TYR A 382 33.86 7.10 19.96
N CYS A 383 33.42 6.66 18.78
CA CYS A 383 32.20 5.88 18.61
C CYS A 383 32.39 4.36 18.65
N HIS A 384 33.59 3.81 18.49
CA HIS A 384 33.80 2.36 18.60
C HIS A 384 35.15 2.04 19.22
N LEU A 385 35.16 1.61 20.48
CA LEU A 385 36.20 0.72 21.00
C LEU A 385 35.51 -0.38 21.83
N PRO A 386 35.81 -1.66 21.56
CA PRO A 386 36.75 -2.16 20.55
C PRO A 386 36.23 -2.03 19.11
N ILE A 387 37.12 -1.69 18.18
CA ILE A 387 36.81 -1.65 16.74
C ILE A 387 36.83 -3.08 16.23
N THR A 388 35.67 -3.60 15.87
CA THR A 388 35.57 -4.86 15.13
C THR A 388 35.88 -4.57 13.67
N ILE A 389 36.88 -5.25 13.10
CA ILE A 389 37.16 -5.21 11.67
C ILE A 389 36.75 -6.53 11.06
N GLY A 390 36.32 -6.53 9.80
CA GLY A 390 35.89 -7.72 9.09
C GLY A 390 34.59 -7.54 8.34
N PRO A 391 34.23 -8.52 7.50
CA PRO A 391 33.11 -8.38 6.60
C PRO A 391 31.80 -8.31 7.40
N ASP A 392 30.86 -7.49 6.93
CA ASP A 392 29.51 -7.40 7.50
C ASP A 392 28.77 -8.75 7.47
N CYS A 393 29.22 -9.66 6.60
CA CYS A 393 28.68 -10.99 6.44
C CYS A 393 29.73 -12.10 6.71
N VAL A 394 29.33 -13.12 7.47
CA VAL A 394 30.14 -14.32 7.72
C VAL A 394 29.63 -15.48 6.86
N PHE A 395 30.47 -15.96 5.95
CA PHE A 395 30.25 -17.19 5.18
C PHE A 395 30.29 -18.43 6.09
N PRO A 396 29.28 -19.33 6.01
CA PRO A 396 29.31 -20.61 6.70
C PRO A 396 30.34 -21.56 6.07
N ASN A 397 30.94 -22.44 6.87
CA ASN A 397 31.96 -23.42 6.44
C ASN A 397 33.23 -22.79 5.81
N THR A 398 33.62 -21.58 6.22
CA THR A 398 34.85 -20.92 5.77
C THR A 398 35.82 -20.68 6.92
N THR A 399 37.11 -20.66 6.62
CA THR A 399 38.17 -20.23 7.52
C THR A 399 38.57 -18.79 7.19
N TYR A 400 38.75 -17.97 8.22
CA TYR A 400 39.19 -16.59 8.12
C TYR A 400 40.63 -16.51 8.61
N SER A 401 41.44 -15.64 8.01
CA SER A 401 42.80 -15.39 8.43
C SER A 401 43.20 -13.96 8.15
N TRP A 402 43.62 -13.24 9.17
CA TRP A 402 44.07 -11.85 9.09
C TRP A 402 45.58 -11.74 9.17
N SER A 403 46.16 -10.96 8.27
CA SER A 403 47.61 -10.69 8.24
C SER A 403 47.92 -9.20 8.10
N PRO A 404 48.76 -8.61 8.96
CA PRO A 404 49.38 -9.23 10.13
C PRO A 404 48.36 -9.45 11.26
N SER A 405 48.61 -10.44 12.12
CA SER A 405 47.77 -10.74 13.28
C SER A 405 47.99 -9.80 14.48
N THR A 406 49.06 -9.01 14.44
CA THR A 406 49.42 -8.07 15.50
C THR A 406 48.31 -7.04 15.70
N GLY A 407 47.90 -6.82 16.94
CA GLY A 407 46.87 -5.82 17.23
C GLY A 407 45.43 -6.25 16.95
N LEU A 408 45.18 -7.55 16.76
CA LEU A 408 43.85 -8.14 16.62
C LEU A 408 43.59 -9.15 17.75
N SER A 409 42.34 -9.26 18.19
CA SER A 409 41.92 -10.14 19.30
C SER A 409 41.98 -11.61 18.92
N ASP A 410 41.53 -11.94 17.70
CA ASP A 410 41.63 -13.27 17.12
C ASP A 410 41.77 -13.17 15.59
N PRO A 411 42.99 -13.29 15.04
CA PRO A 411 43.22 -13.18 13.60
C PRO A 411 42.58 -14.29 12.78
N ASN A 412 41.93 -15.30 13.39
CA ASN A 412 41.18 -16.33 12.67
C ASN A 412 39.66 -16.18 12.81
N SER A 413 39.20 -15.17 13.56
CA SER A 413 37.80 -14.77 13.56
C SER A 413 37.47 -14.06 12.24
N PRO A 414 36.24 -14.19 11.71
CA PRO A 414 35.79 -13.32 10.63
C PRO A 414 35.89 -11.85 11.02
N ASN A 415 35.51 -11.55 12.27
CA ASN A 415 35.34 -10.20 12.76
C ASN A 415 36.19 -9.98 14.03
N PRO A 416 37.54 -9.93 13.94
CA PRO A 416 38.39 -9.63 15.09
C PRO A 416 38.19 -8.23 15.63
N HIS A 417 38.39 -8.07 16.92
CA HIS A 417 38.54 -6.76 17.53
C HIS A 417 39.98 -6.27 17.42
N SER A 418 40.17 -5.04 16.98
CA SER A 418 41.43 -4.34 17.10
C SER A 418 41.77 -4.11 18.57
N THR A 419 42.95 -4.56 19.00
CA THR A 419 43.52 -4.31 20.33
C THR A 419 44.40 -3.06 20.35
N TYR A 420 44.40 -2.26 19.28
CA TYR A 420 45.11 -1.00 19.23
C TYR A 420 44.37 0.07 20.08
N GLY A 421 44.68 0.16 21.37
CA GLY A 421 44.22 1.19 22.33
C GLY A 421 44.91 1.00 23.69
N SER A 422 45.31 1.98 24.50
CA SER A 422 44.87 3.36 24.75
C SER A 422 46.05 4.32 25.03
N GLY A 423 47.25 4.03 24.50
CA GLY A 423 48.47 4.80 24.79
C GLY A 423 49.26 5.28 23.57
N LEU A 424 48.86 4.92 22.35
CA LEU A 424 49.58 5.29 21.13
C LEU A 424 49.01 6.60 20.55
N THR A 425 49.91 7.55 20.29
CA THR A 425 49.61 8.86 19.71
C THR A 425 49.47 8.84 18.19
N TRP A 426 50.07 7.85 17.51
CA TRP A 426 49.98 7.67 16.06
C TRP A 426 50.25 6.21 15.66
N PHE A 427 49.51 5.67 14.69
CA PHE A 427 49.86 4.42 13.99
C PHE A 427 49.17 4.30 12.62
N TYR A 428 49.71 3.45 11.75
CA TYR A 428 49.16 3.09 10.44
C TYR A 428 49.44 1.60 10.21
N GLN A 429 48.39 0.80 10.09
CA GLN A 429 48.49 -0.65 9.94
C GLN A 429 47.49 -1.17 8.91
N LYS A 430 48.00 -1.73 7.82
CA LYS A 430 47.19 -2.46 6.85
C LYS A 430 47.01 -3.90 7.33
N HIS A 431 45.77 -4.36 7.44
CA HIS A 431 45.40 -5.76 7.64
C HIS A 431 44.78 -6.30 6.35
N THR A 432 45.12 -7.54 6.01
CA THR A 432 44.56 -8.29 4.88
C THR A 432 43.77 -9.44 5.46
N LEU A 433 42.46 -9.46 5.23
CA LEU A 433 41.64 -10.63 5.46
C LEU A 433 41.90 -11.62 4.33
N THR A 434 42.00 -12.89 4.65
CA THR A 434 41.93 -14.01 3.72
C THR A 434 40.81 -14.94 4.15
N VAL A 435 39.81 -15.16 3.29
CA VAL A 435 38.71 -16.10 3.53
C VAL A 435 38.92 -17.31 2.65
N SER A 436 38.95 -18.52 3.22
CA SER A 436 39.05 -19.77 2.47
C SER A 436 37.83 -20.65 2.74
N ILE A 437 37.20 -21.19 1.70
CA ILE A 437 36.04 -22.10 1.87
C ILE A 437 36.54 -23.53 2.12
N ALA A 438 36.01 -24.19 3.15
CA ALA A 438 36.39 -25.56 3.47
C ALA A 438 36.01 -26.50 2.31
N GLY A 439 36.98 -27.27 1.82
CA GLY A 439 36.79 -28.21 0.72
C GLY A 439 36.89 -27.60 -0.68
N SER A 440 37.23 -26.31 -0.82
CA SER A 440 37.47 -25.66 -2.12
C SER A 440 38.89 -25.08 -2.23
N THR A 441 39.30 -24.70 -3.44
CA THR A 441 40.55 -23.97 -3.71
C THR A 441 40.35 -22.45 -3.70
N CYS A 442 39.19 -21.96 -3.26
CA CYS A 442 38.83 -20.56 -3.37
C CYS A 442 39.26 -19.81 -2.12
N SER A 443 40.18 -18.87 -2.30
CA SER A 443 40.59 -17.91 -1.29
C SER A 443 40.29 -16.50 -1.75
N LEU A 444 39.56 -15.74 -0.95
CA LEU A 444 39.39 -14.29 -1.12
C LEU A 444 40.39 -13.56 -0.26
N SER A 445 40.81 -12.38 -0.69
CA SER A 445 41.49 -11.47 0.20
C SER A 445 41.03 -10.04 -0.02
N ASP A 446 40.74 -9.34 1.08
CA ASP A 446 40.46 -7.91 1.06
C ASP A 446 41.30 -7.23 2.14
N THR A 447 41.50 -5.91 2.01
CA THR A 447 42.42 -5.17 2.87
C THR A 447 41.78 -3.97 3.52
N VAL A 448 41.90 -3.89 4.84
CA VAL A 448 41.51 -2.73 5.65
C VAL A 448 42.75 -2.02 6.17
N VAL A 449 42.72 -0.70 6.16
CA VAL A 449 43.76 0.13 6.77
C VAL A 449 43.26 0.72 8.07
N LEU A 450 43.89 0.37 9.19
CA LEU A 450 43.69 0.98 10.49
C LEU A 450 44.70 2.12 10.68
N HIS A 451 44.25 3.33 11.02
CA HIS A 451 45.18 4.43 11.34
C HIS A 451 44.69 5.33 12.48
N LYS A 452 45.64 6.01 13.14
CA LYS A 452 45.40 7.04 14.16
C LYS A 452 46.37 8.21 13.94
N GLY A 453 45.86 9.43 13.75
CA GLY A 453 46.64 10.67 13.65
C GLY A 453 46.94 11.19 12.23
N ASN A 454 47.05 12.53 12.14
CA ASN A 454 46.82 13.42 10.97
C ASN A 454 47.50 13.07 9.64
N PHE A 455 46.68 12.79 8.63
CA PHE A 455 46.90 13.24 7.25
C PHE A 455 45.97 14.43 7.01
N HIS A 456 46.50 15.64 7.12
CA HIS A 456 45.77 16.91 7.11
C HIS A 456 45.20 17.20 5.70
N ASP A 457 43.96 17.70 5.67
CA ASP A 457 43.16 18.21 4.53
C ASP A 457 42.56 17.20 3.54
N TYR A 458 41.36 16.69 3.86
CA TYR A 458 40.11 17.14 3.20
C TYR A 458 38.86 16.58 3.95
N MET A 459 38.12 17.48 4.63
CA MET A 459 36.68 17.44 4.98
C MET A 459 36.19 16.67 6.25
N THR A 460 36.55 17.18 7.44
CA THR A 460 35.75 17.46 8.67
C THR A 460 34.48 16.65 9.06
N TYR A 461 34.54 15.88 10.17
CA TYR A 461 33.43 15.64 11.13
C TYR A 461 34.01 15.46 12.57
N ARG A 462 34.05 16.52 13.40
CA ARG A 462 33.24 16.86 14.62
C ARG A 462 33.38 15.93 15.85
N ASN A 463 33.93 16.50 16.93
CA ASN A 463 34.00 15.93 18.29
C ASN A 463 32.61 15.97 18.96
N THR A 464 31.85 14.87 18.97
CA THR A 464 30.61 14.81 19.76
C THR A 464 30.92 14.77 21.26
N ASP A 465 30.15 15.47 22.09
CA ASP A 465 30.28 15.50 23.54
C ASP A 465 29.85 14.17 24.20
N TYR A 466 28.81 13.52 23.65
CA TYR A 466 28.29 12.25 24.18
C TYR A 466 27.91 11.27 23.07
N ASN A 467 28.00 9.98 23.39
CA ASN A 467 27.53 8.88 22.56
C ASN A 467 26.50 8.05 23.33
N ILE A 468 25.26 8.04 22.86
CA ILE A 468 24.14 7.26 23.42
C ILE A 468 24.13 5.89 22.73
N PRO A 469 24.49 4.79 23.41
CA PRO A 469 24.48 3.46 22.84
C PRO A 469 23.06 2.93 22.62
N HIS A 470 22.94 1.91 21.78
CA HIS A 470 21.67 1.20 21.59
C HIS A 470 21.14 0.63 22.91
N GLY A 471 19.86 0.85 23.19
CA GLY A 471 19.17 0.34 24.38
C GLY A 471 19.30 1.24 25.60
N SER A 472 19.82 2.46 25.44
CA SER A 472 19.84 3.46 26.51
C SER A 472 18.43 3.91 26.89
N ASP A 473 18.26 4.22 28.16
CA ASP A 473 17.05 4.78 28.74
C ASP A 473 17.35 6.04 29.56
N VAL A 474 16.35 6.57 30.26
CA VAL A 474 16.49 7.77 31.09
C VAL A 474 17.50 7.58 32.24
N ASP A 475 17.60 6.37 32.80
CA ASP A 475 18.57 6.08 33.87
C ASP A 475 20.00 6.12 33.31
N TRP A 476 20.20 5.60 32.09
CA TRP A 476 21.47 5.72 31.39
C TRP A 476 21.85 7.19 31.19
N ILE A 477 20.92 8.03 30.73
CA ILE A 477 21.16 9.47 30.53
C ILE A 477 21.59 10.12 31.85
N LYS A 478 20.86 9.86 32.94
CA LYS A 478 21.18 10.42 34.27
C LYS A 478 22.53 9.96 34.80
N ALA A 479 22.93 8.73 34.51
CA ALA A 479 24.19 8.16 34.99
C ALA A 479 25.41 8.63 34.18
N ASN A 480 25.23 8.95 32.89
CA ASN A 480 26.35 9.15 31.96
C ASN A 480 26.47 10.60 31.42
N MET A 481 25.41 11.40 31.47
CA MET A 481 25.43 12.80 31.03
C MET A 481 25.38 13.73 32.23
N THR A 482 26.11 14.85 32.15
CA THR A 482 26.12 15.87 33.19
C THR A 482 25.30 17.09 32.73
N PRO A 483 24.25 17.51 33.45
CA PRO A 483 23.51 18.73 33.11
C PRO A 483 24.39 19.99 33.24
N LYS A 484 24.41 20.89 32.23
CA LYS A 484 25.13 22.18 32.31
C LYS A 484 24.33 23.28 33.05
N SER A 485 23.01 23.21 33.01
CA SER A 485 22.11 24.25 33.53
C SER A 485 21.89 24.21 35.04
N GLY A 486 22.50 23.25 35.76
CA GLY A 486 22.29 23.03 37.19
C GLY A 486 20.95 22.36 37.55
N THR A 487 20.05 22.14 36.58
CA THR A 487 18.81 21.37 36.73
C THR A 487 19.01 19.94 36.22
N SER A 488 18.67 18.92 37.02
CA SER A 488 19.05 17.54 36.74
C SER A 488 18.47 16.93 35.46
N ASN A 489 17.38 17.49 34.95
CA ASN A 489 16.60 16.98 33.81
C ASN A 489 16.85 17.72 32.48
N VAL A 490 17.70 18.76 32.47
CA VAL A 490 17.95 19.59 31.28
C VAL A 490 19.40 19.43 30.83
N PHE A 491 19.58 18.93 29.61
CA PHE A 491 20.88 18.77 28.97
C PHE A 491 20.98 19.77 27.83
N GLU A 492 21.99 20.65 27.86
CA GLU A 492 22.04 21.78 26.94
C GLU A 492 23.38 21.95 26.22
N ASN A 493 23.29 22.44 24.97
CA ASN A 493 24.43 22.75 24.11
C ASN A 493 25.39 21.56 23.95
N TYR A 494 24.85 20.38 23.64
CA TYR A 494 25.62 19.16 23.43
C TYR A 494 25.56 18.70 21.98
N GLU A 495 26.71 18.29 21.43
CA GLU A 495 26.76 17.46 20.23
C GLU A 495 26.67 15.98 20.64
N ILE A 496 25.63 15.27 20.21
CA ILE A 496 25.27 13.93 20.69
C ILE A 496 25.25 12.96 19.51
N TYR A 497 25.93 11.83 19.63
CA TYR A 497 25.75 10.70 18.71
C TYR A 497 24.67 9.76 19.24
N LEU A 498 23.70 9.38 18.39
CA LEU A 498 22.66 8.40 18.72
C LEU A 498 22.92 7.10 17.96
N GLY A 499 23.52 6.12 18.63
CA GLY A 499 23.95 4.86 18.02
C GLY A 499 22.85 3.79 17.89
N GLY A 500 21.63 4.05 18.35
CA GLY A 500 20.53 3.09 18.31
C GLY A 500 19.27 3.57 19.02
N LEU A 501 18.65 2.70 19.81
CA LEU A 501 17.42 2.99 20.53
C LEU A 501 17.69 3.78 21.82
N LEU A 502 17.02 4.93 21.97
CA LEU A 502 16.86 5.66 23.22
C LEU A 502 15.38 5.60 23.67
N THR A 503 15.13 5.12 24.88
CA THR A 503 13.78 5.05 25.45
C THR A 503 13.58 6.08 26.56
N VAL A 504 12.52 6.88 26.45
CA VAL A 504 12.04 7.79 27.49
C VAL A 504 10.87 7.13 28.22
N ASP A 505 11.19 6.36 29.25
CA ASP A 505 10.27 5.49 30.00
C ASP A 505 9.93 6.01 31.41
N LYS A 506 10.57 7.10 31.84
CA LYS A 506 10.31 7.77 33.14
C LYS A 506 10.67 9.25 33.11
N LEU A 507 10.24 9.98 34.14
CA LEU A 507 10.66 11.36 34.41
C LEU A 507 11.99 11.40 35.18
N ILE A 508 12.79 12.46 34.99
CA ILE A 508 13.98 12.71 35.80
C ILE A 508 13.58 13.56 37.00
N ASP A 509 13.61 12.96 38.19
CA ASP A 509 13.27 13.64 39.45
C ASP A 509 11.87 14.28 39.45
N GLY A 510 10.92 13.69 38.72
CA GLY A 510 9.54 14.18 38.58
C GLY A 510 9.34 15.21 37.47
N GLU A 511 10.41 15.57 36.74
CA GLU A 511 10.39 16.54 35.65
C GLU A 511 10.68 15.91 34.27
N PRO A 512 10.20 16.51 33.17
CA PRO A 512 10.45 16.00 31.81
C PRO A 512 11.93 15.97 31.42
N LEU A 513 12.35 14.97 30.66
CA LEU A 513 13.68 14.97 30.03
C LEU A 513 13.72 16.06 28.96
N THR A 514 14.67 16.98 29.07
CA THR A 514 14.79 18.13 28.16
C THR A 514 16.16 18.17 27.49
N PHE A 515 16.19 18.22 26.16
CA PHE A 515 17.38 18.54 25.39
C PHE A 515 17.24 19.93 24.79
N LYS A 516 18.14 20.84 25.17
CA LYS A 516 18.08 22.25 24.80
C LYS A 516 19.30 22.67 23.97
N ASN A 517 19.08 23.21 22.77
CA ASN A 517 20.13 23.62 21.85
C ASN A 517 21.16 22.50 21.59
N CYS A 518 20.71 21.24 21.59
CA CYS A 518 21.57 20.10 21.30
C CYS A 518 21.60 19.83 19.79
N SER A 519 22.58 19.07 19.33
CA SER A 519 22.68 18.58 17.96
C SER A 519 22.90 17.07 18.00
N PHE A 520 21.90 16.30 17.58
CA PHE A 520 21.97 14.86 17.50
C PHE A 520 22.38 14.43 16.08
N TYR A 521 23.34 13.52 16.03
CA TYR A 521 23.77 12.81 14.83
C TYR A 521 23.36 11.34 14.98
N ALA A 522 22.27 10.95 14.33
CA ALA A 522 21.68 9.62 14.42
C ALA A 522 22.27 8.66 13.38
N ASP A 523 22.61 7.46 13.84
CA ASP A 523 22.89 6.32 12.96
C ASP A 523 21.61 5.89 12.20
N GLU A 524 21.73 5.10 11.13
CA GLU A 524 20.61 4.50 10.40
C GLU A 524 19.65 3.73 11.34
N LYS A 525 20.19 3.10 12.38
CA LYS A 525 19.41 2.39 13.42
C LYS A 525 18.97 3.29 14.58
N GLY A 526 19.34 4.57 14.56
CA GLY A 526 18.98 5.56 15.57
C GLY A 526 17.46 5.69 15.68
N LYS A 527 16.92 5.63 16.89
CA LYS A 527 15.49 5.67 17.18
C LYS A 527 15.25 6.24 18.57
N ILE A 528 14.26 7.12 18.72
CA ILE A 528 13.81 7.59 20.03
C ILE A 528 12.39 7.08 20.27
N VAL A 529 12.12 6.50 21.45
CA VAL A 529 10.78 6.07 21.85
C VAL A 529 10.38 6.80 23.12
N VAL A 530 9.26 7.51 23.11
CA VAL A 530 8.62 7.99 24.33
C VAL A 530 7.52 7.02 24.72
N ASP A 531 7.77 6.22 25.77
CA ASP A 531 6.90 5.12 26.15
C ASP A 531 5.92 5.54 27.26
N ASN A 532 4.66 5.79 26.90
CA ASN A 532 3.55 6.00 27.85
C ASN A 532 2.63 4.77 27.97
N THR A 533 3.08 3.57 27.63
CA THR A 533 2.24 2.36 27.71
C THR A 533 1.98 1.88 29.14
N ILE A 534 2.81 2.29 30.10
CA ILE A 534 2.68 1.94 31.53
C ILE A 534 2.46 3.20 32.37
N ALA A 535 3.29 4.23 32.19
CA ALA A 535 3.21 5.50 32.92
C ALA A 535 2.79 6.62 31.96
N PHE A 536 1.55 7.12 32.11
CA PHE A 536 0.92 8.10 31.21
C PHE A 536 1.39 9.56 31.40
N ASN A 537 2.61 9.75 31.91
CA ASN A 537 3.18 11.06 32.21
C ASN A 537 4.60 11.25 31.69
N ASN A 538 5.14 10.29 30.93
CA ASN A 538 6.46 10.37 30.33
C ASN A 538 6.48 11.40 29.20
N ARG A 539 7.42 12.34 29.29
CA ARG A 539 7.50 13.51 28.41
C ARG A 539 8.94 13.83 28.03
N LEU A 540 9.15 14.04 26.74
CA LEU A 540 10.38 14.55 26.15
C LEU A 540 10.15 15.98 25.65
N ILE A 541 11.08 16.89 25.96
CA ILE A 541 11.08 18.26 25.45
C ILE A 541 12.34 18.47 24.62
N LEU A 542 12.16 18.85 23.36
CA LEU A 542 13.22 19.33 22.48
C LEU A 542 13.06 20.84 22.31
N ASP A 543 14.07 21.60 22.73
CA ASP A 543 14.06 23.07 22.76
C ASP A 543 15.24 23.60 21.93
N GLY A 544 15.01 24.09 20.71
CA GLY A 544 16.09 24.53 19.79
C GLY A 544 17.09 23.43 19.41
N THR A 545 16.70 22.17 19.56
CA THR A 545 17.54 21.00 19.29
C THR A 545 17.38 20.54 17.85
N SER A 546 18.47 20.13 17.19
CA SER A 546 18.44 19.48 15.87
C SER A 546 18.72 17.98 15.99
N ILE A 547 18.06 17.17 15.16
CA ILE A 547 18.31 15.74 15.01
C ILE A 547 18.36 15.41 13.52
N SER A 548 19.52 14.95 13.07
CA SER A 548 19.81 14.60 11.66
C SER A 548 20.68 13.34 11.59
N THR A 549 20.85 12.75 10.41
CA THR A 549 21.83 11.68 10.23
C THR A 549 23.21 12.22 9.80
N CYS A 550 24.28 11.49 10.12
CA CYS A 550 25.62 11.75 9.59
C CYS A 550 25.97 10.90 8.35
N LYS A 551 25.05 10.03 7.89
CA LYS A 551 25.26 9.07 6.80
C LYS A 551 24.37 9.41 5.60
N THR A 552 24.51 8.66 4.51
CA THR A 552 23.61 8.76 3.34
C THR A 552 22.26 8.07 3.53
N ARG A 553 22.01 7.43 4.70
CA ARG A 553 20.81 6.65 4.95
C ARG A 553 19.96 7.27 6.07
N LEU A 554 18.65 7.16 5.93
CA LEU A 554 17.68 7.74 6.87
C LEU A 554 17.64 6.98 8.21
N TRP A 555 17.57 7.72 9.32
CA TRP A 555 17.39 7.13 10.67
C TRP A 555 15.90 6.83 10.97
N HIS A 556 15.57 6.11 12.04
CA HIS A 556 14.19 5.62 12.22
C HIS A 556 13.18 6.67 12.73
N GLY A 557 13.64 7.76 13.32
CA GLY A 557 12.77 8.82 13.85
C GLY A 557 12.33 8.64 15.30
N ILE A 558 11.26 9.34 15.67
CA ILE A 558 10.69 9.36 17.03
C ILE A 558 9.33 8.63 17.05
N GLU A 559 9.17 7.66 17.95
CA GLU A 559 7.89 6.99 18.20
C GLU A 559 7.29 7.43 19.54
N LEU A 560 6.00 7.74 19.52
CA LEU A 560 5.22 8.13 20.69
C LEU A 560 4.22 7.01 20.99
N CYS A 561 4.47 6.25 22.06
CA CYS A 561 3.65 5.10 22.41
C CYS A 561 2.74 5.42 23.58
N SER A 562 1.49 4.94 23.54
CA SER A 562 0.55 4.96 24.68
C SER A 562 -0.37 3.73 24.59
N GLN A 563 -1.42 3.68 25.41
CA GLN A 563 -2.51 2.70 25.26
C GLN A 563 -3.70 3.36 24.56
N ASP A 564 -4.19 2.73 23.49
CA ASP A 564 -5.37 3.19 22.75
C ASP A 564 -6.67 3.22 23.60
N THR A 565 -6.65 2.55 24.75
CA THR A 565 -7.71 2.58 25.77
C THR A 565 -7.58 3.71 26.79
N THR A 566 -6.64 4.63 26.63
CA THR A 566 -6.41 5.75 27.57
C THR A 566 -6.83 7.08 26.96
N SER A 567 -7.59 7.88 27.71
CA SER A 567 -8.01 9.23 27.31
C SER A 567 -6.85 10.22 27.43
N GLN A 568 -6.68 11.09 26.43
CA GLN A 568 -5.71 12.19 26.49
C GLN A 568 -6.09 13.30 27.48
N GLN A 569 -7.25 13.23 28.16
CA GLN A 569 -7.57 14.12 29.29
C GLN A 569 -6.74 13.80 30.53
N ASN A 570 -6.38 12.53 30.70
CA ASN A 570 -5.63 12.04 31.86
C ASN A 570 -4.13 11.88 31.59
N MET A 571 -3.68 12.20 30.37
CA MET A 571 -2.32 11.98 29.91
C MET A 571 -1.60 13.30 29.68
N ALA A 572 -0.33 13.36 30.09
CA ALA A 572 0.56 14.46 29.73
C ALA A 572 0.89 14.40 28.23
N LYS A 573 1.33 15.51 27.64
CA LYS A 573 1.93 15.47 26.30
C LYS A 573 3.16 14.58 26.33
N SER A 574 3.31 13.70 25.34
CA SER A 574 4.47 12.80 25.25
C SER A 574 5.69 13.52 24.68
N LEU A 575 5.49 14.46 23.76
CA LEU A 575 6.57 15.20 23.11
C LEU A 575 6.22 16.67 22.93
N GLU A 576 7.22 17.54 23.08
CA GLU A 576 7.14 18.95 22.73
C GLU A 576 8.36 19.39 21.94
N LEU A 577 8.10 20.02 20.79
CA LEU A 577 9.10 20.67 19.96
C LEU A 577 8.89 22.17 20.02
N ILE A 578 9.88 22.92 20.48
CA ILE A 578 9.78 24.38 20.66
C ILE A 578 11.07 25.09 20.25
N ASN A 579 10.95 26.39 19.93
CA ASN A 579 12.07 27.30 19.71
C ASN A 579 13.07 26.86 18.61
N GLY A 580 12.58 26.42 17.45
CA GLY A 580 13.45 26.13 16.29
C GLY A 580 14.03 24.72 16.29
N VAL A 581 13.28 23.71 16.78
CA VAL A 581 13.69 22.31 16.64
C VAL A 581 13.72 21.91 15.17
N GLU A 582 14.75 21.16 14.76
CA GLU A 582 14.83 20.55 13.45
C GLU A 582 14.88 19.02 13.55
N ILE A 583 14.01 18.33 12.82
CA ILE A 583 14.04 16.88 12.62
C ILE A 583 14.23 16.61 11.14
N SER A 584 15.39 16.06 10.77
CA SER A 584 15.74 15.82 9.38
C SER A 584 16.29 14.43 9.11
N ASP A 585 16.16 14.02 7.84
CA ASP A 585 16.70 12.78 7.30
C ASP A 585 16.22 11.50 8.03
N ALA A 586 14.98 11.50 8.54
CA ALA A 586 14.35 10.34 9.16
C ALA A 586 13.47 9.55 8.17
N LYS A 587 13.29 8.25 8.39
CA LYS A 587 12.28 7.42 7.72
C LYS A 587 10.87 7.91 8.05
N VAL A 588 10.60 8.19 9.33
CA VAL A 588 9.40 8.90 9.76
C VAL A 588 9.80 9.84 10.89
N GLY A 589 9.71 11.16 10.70
CA GLY A 589 10.16 12.13 11.72
C GLY A 589 9.50 11.88 13.08
N ILE A 590 8.16 11.86 13.12
CA ILE A 590 7.37 11.46 14.29
C ILE A 590 6.29 10.44 13.90
N ARG A 591 6.13 9.39 14.71
CA ARG A 591 5.03 8.42 14.59
C ARG A 591 4.25 8.30 15.90
N THR A 592 2.92 8.37 15.85
CA THR A 592 2.04 8.14 17.03
C THR A 592 1.68 6.67 17.17
N GLY A 593 2.62 5.85 17.60
CA GLY A 593 2.46 4.41 17.78
C GLY A 593 3.76 3.67 17.49
N GLN A 594 3.83 2.43 17.99
CA GLN A 594 5.02 1.60 17.84
C GLN A 594 4.95 0.76 16.56
N THR A 595 6.12 0.48 15.97
CA THR A 595 6.27 -0.50 14.90
C THR A 595 7.06 -1.73 15.35
N ASN A 596 6.75 -2.89 14.78
CA ASN A 596 7.53 -4.11 14.96
C ASN A 596 8.82 -4.10 14.11
N MET A 597 9.63 -5.15 14.19
CA MET A 597 10.90 -5.24 13.44
C MET A 597 10.70 -5.25 11.92
N GLN A 598 9.50 -5.58 11.45
CA GLN A 598 9.10 -5.55 10.05
C GLN A 598 8.51 -4.19 9.63
N GLY A 599 8.53 -3.18 10.52
CA GLY A 599 7.98 -1.85 10.25
C GLY A 599 6.45 -1.77 10.29
N GLN A 600 5.76 -2.83 10.71
CA GLN A 600 4.30 -2.86 10.80
C GLN A 600 3.83 -2.25 12.12
N PHE A 601 2.74 -1.48 12.06
CA PHE A 601 2.12 -0.88 13.24
C PHE A 601 1.66 -1.94 14.26
N ILE A 602 1.99 -1.72 15.53
CA ILE A 602 1.54 -2.55 16.64
C ILE A 602 0.23 -1.96 17.18
N GLU A 603 -0.89 -2.60 16.88
CA GLU A 603 -2.20 -2.21 17.40
C GLU A 603 -2.19 -2.09 18.94
N GLY A 604 -2.91 -1.10 19.47
CA GLY A 604 -2.97 -0.83 20.91
C GLY A 604 -1.91 0.14 21.42
N THR A 605 -0.89 0.48 20.63
CA THR A 605 0.22 1.34 21.06
C THR A 605 0.05 2.83 20.72
N ALA A 606 -1.06 3.19 20.07
CA ALA A 606 -1.39 4.57 19.71
C ALA A 606 -2.01 5.35 20.89
N GLY A 607 -2.30 6.63 20.67
CA GLY A 607 -3.01 7.49 21.62
C GLY A 607 -2.16 8.57 22.29
N ALA A 608 -0.83 8.45 22.23
CA ALA A 608 0.09 9.53 22.58
C ALA A 608 -0.15 10.78 21.72
N TYR A 609 0.00 11.97 22.31
CA TYR A 609 -0.13 13.25 21.61
C TYR A 609 1.06 14.15 21.91
N PHE A 610 1.31 15.11 21.02
CA PHE A 610 2.45 16.02 21.10
C PHE A 610 2.06 17.45 20.67
N THR A 611 2.97 18.39 20.89
CA THR A 611 2.86 19.72 20.26
C THR A 611 4.16 20.12 19.59
N SER A 612 4.06 20.74 18.42
CA SER A 612 5.20 21.33 17.70
C SER A 612 4.91 22.80 17.45
N VAL A 613 5.83 23.68 17.86
CA VAL A 613 5.72 25.13 17.67
C VAL A 613 7.03 25.69 17.15
N GLY A 614 7.03 26.34 15.98
CA GLY A 614 8.25 26.96 15.45
C GLY A 614 9.32 25.93 15.13
N SER A 615 8.96 24.80 14.51
CA SER A 615 9.87 23.68 14.23
C SER A 615 10.03 23.44 12.73
N THR A 616 11.02 22.66 12.33
CA THR A 616 11.25 22.26 10.94
C THR A 616 11.37 20.75 10.82
N PHE A 617 10.61 20.18 9.91
CA PHE A 617 10.79 18.83 9.40
C PHE A 617 11.36 18.94 7.99
N ARG A 618 12.54 18.39 7.75
CA ARG A 618 13.24 18.54 6.47
C ARG A 618 13.73 17.21 5.96
N ASN A 619 13.42 16.89 4.70
CA ASN A 619 13.95 15.71 4.03
C ASN A 619 13.75 14.40 4.81
N ASN A 620 12.69 14.32 5.63
CA ASN A 620 12.23 13.03 6.11
C ASN A 620 11.44 12.34 5.01
N PHE A 621 11.42 11.01 5.04
CA PHE A 621 10.63 10.22 4.10
C PHE A 621 9.13 10.50 4.32
N ILE A 622 8.67 10.36 5.57
CA ILE A 622 7.42 10.98 6.05
C ILE A 622 7.79 11.89 7.22
N ASP A 623 7.25 13.11 7.30
CA ASP A 623 7.54 14.00 8.41
C ASP A 623 6.78 13.56 9.67
N ILE A 624 5.47 13.30 9.54
CA ILE A 624 4.63 12.86 10.66
C ILE A 624 3.61 11.81 10.20
N LYS A 625 3.55 10.68 10.92
CA LYS A 625 2.56 9.62 10.71
C LYS A 625 1.68 9.40 11.94
N PHE A 626 0.37 9.56 11.74
CA PHE A 626 -0.65 9.28 12.75
C PHE A 626 -1.27 7.90 12.52
N HIS A 627 -1.15 7.02 13.50
CA HIS A 627 -1.84 5.73 13.51
C HIS A 627 -3.23 5.84 14.17
N PRO A 628 -4.15 4.89 13.87
CA PRO A 628 -5.53 4.94 14.33
C PRO A 628 -5.68 5.13 15.83
N TYR A 629 -6.36 6.20 16.21
CA TYR A 629 -6.73 6.49 17.59
C TYR A 629 -7.93 7.43 17.66
N GLN A 630 -8.88 7.09 18.54
CA GLN A 630 -10.04 7.93 18.84
C GLN A 630 -9.99 8.35 20.31
N ASN A 631 -9.83 9.65 20.55
CA ASN A 631 -9.88 10.19 21.91
C ASN A 631 -11.31 10.20 22.46
N PHE A 632 -11.45 10.17 23.78
CA PHE A 632 -12.72 10.12 24.49
C PHE A 632 -12.64 10.82 25.85
N GLN A 633 -13.78 11.17 26.44
CA GLN A 633 -13.81 11.74 27.79
C GLN A 633 -13.47 10.69 28.85
N ALA A 634 -12.54 11.00 29.75
CA ALA A 634 -12.10 10.06 30.79
C ALA A 634 -13.24 9.59 31.70
N ALA A 635 -14.18 10.49 32.04
CA ALA A 635 -15.32 10.18 32.89
C ALA A 635 -16.43 9.39 32.16
N ASN A 636 -16.45 9.43 30.82
CA ASN A 636 -17.42 8.72 30.00
C ASN A 636 -16.80 8.35 28.64
N PRO A 637 -16.17 7.16 28.51
CA PRO A 637 -15.50 6.73 27.29
C PRO A 637 -16.39 6.63 26.05
N SER A 638 -17.73 6.63 26.21
CA SER A 638 -18.66 6.67 25.07
C SER A 638 -18.75 8.06 24.41
N THR A 639 -18.33 9.11 25.11
CA THR A 639 -18.25 10.46 24.57
C THR A 639 -16.92 10.65 23.85
N LEU A 640 -16.95 10.55 22.52
CA LEU A 640 -15.78 10.82 21.69
C LEU A 640 -15.44 12.32 21.71
N ILE A 641 -14.14 12.62 21.76
CA ILE A 641 -13.59 13.97 21.68
C ILE A 641 -12.42 13.98 20.70
N LYS A 642 -11.98 15.17 20.31
CA LYS A 642 -10.86 15.35 19.39
C LYS A 642 -9.53 15.00 20.04
N ASP A 643 -8.59 14.55 19.21
CA ASP A 643 -7.18 14.45 19.53
C ASP A 643 -6.63 15.82 19.97
N LYS A 644 -5.66 15.80 20.87
CA LYS A 644 -5.06 17.00 21.47
C LYS A 644 -3.75 17.43 20.81
N THR A 645 -3.35 16.79 19.71
CA THR A 645 -2.15 17.15 18.95
C THR A 645 -2.32 18.50 18.26
N GLU A 646 -1.32 19.38 18.44
CA GLU A 646 -1.32 20.73 17.88
C GLU A 646 0.04 21.06 17.26
N ILE A 647 0.03 21.46 15.98
CA ILE A 647 1.22 21.79 15.19
C ILE A 647 1.04 23.23 14.68
N TYR A 648 1.92 24.13 15.12
CA TYR A 648 1.81 25.55 14.82
C TYR A 648 3.14 26.13 14.34
N ASP A 649 3.11 26.98 13.32
CA ASP A 649 4.31 27.68 12.83
C ASP A 649 5.44 26.69 12.49
N THR A 650 5.09 25.55 11.88
CA THR A 650 6.02 24.46 11.56
C THR A 650 6.24 24.38 10.05
N ASP A 651 7.51 24.25 9.67
CA ASP A 651 7.94 24.08 8.28
C ASP A 651 8.11 22.59 7.95
N PHE A 652 7.55 22.15 6.82
CA PHE A 652 7.70 20.82 6.23
C PHE A 652 8.34 21.00 4.85
N ILE A 653 9.64 20.67 4.74
CA ILE A 653 10.46 21.01 3.59
C ILE A 653 11.00 19.74 2.93
N SER A 654 10.89 19.67 1.60
CA SER A 654 11.53 18.65 0.78
C SER A 654 12.36 19.30 -0.31
N ASP A 655 13.65 19.02 -0.37
CA ASP A 655 14.56 19.52 -1.40
C ASP A 655 15.31 18.37 -2.09
N ASP A 656 16.09 18.69 -3.13
CA ASP A 656 16.78 17.72 -3.99
C ASP A 656 17.79 16.83 -3.23
N GLN A 657 18.09 17.09 -1.95
CA GLN A 657 18.88 16.17 -1.15
C GLN A 657 18.10 14.91 -0.77
N LEU A 658 16.78 15.00 -0.55
CA LEU A 658 15.93 13.84 -0.26
C LEU A 658 15.98 12.82 -1.41
N ALA A 659 15.91 13.31 -2.64
CA ALA A 659 15.73 12.48 -3.82
C ALA A 659 17.01 11.77 -4.30
N LYS A 660 18.18 12.08 -3.72
CA LYS A 660 19.41 11.31 -3.91
C LYS A 660 19.38 9.95 -3.21
N ASN A 661 18.48 9.79 -2.24
CA ASN A 661 18.39 8.60 -1.40
C ASN A 661 17.18 7.71 -1.75
N LEU A 662 16.28 8.13 -2.65
CA LEU A 662 14.94 7.54 -2.83
C LEU A 662 14.45 7.66 -4.28
N PHE A 663 13.87 6.57 -4.83
CA PHE A 663 13.33 6.50 -6.20
C PHE A 663 11.83 6.88 -6.32
N PHE A 664 11.15 7.24 -5.23
CA PHE A 664 9.71 7.54 -5.23
C PHE A 664 9.37 8.72 -4.31
N THR A 665 8.35 9.50 -4.66
CA THR A 665 7.86 10.65 -3.89
C THR A 665 6.89 10.28 -2.80
N GLN A 666 6.83 11.10 -1.74
CA GLN A 666 6.29 10.69 -0.44
C GLN A 666 5.48 11.77 0.25
N ASN A 667 4.55 11.30 1.07
CA ASN A 667 3.63 12.12 1.85
C ASN A 667 4.36 12.83 2.99
N ARG A 668 4.12 14.14 3.20
CA ARG A 668 4.70 14.84 4.37
C ARG A 668 3.98 14.41 5.64
N ILE A 669 2.65 14.42 5.62
CA ILE A 669 1.78 13.99 6.72
C ILE A 669 0.89 12.85 6.25
N GLU A 670 0.86 11.78 7.03
CA GLU A 670 -0.08 10.67 6.86
C GLU A 670 -0.98 10.53 8.09
N MET A 671 -2.29 10.49 7.87
CA MET A 671 -3.30 10.32 8.93
C MET A 671 -4.26 9.18 8.59
N GLU A 672 -4.33 8.19 9.49
CA GLU A 672 -5.27 7.09 9.36
C GLU A 672 -6.10 6.95 10.64
N GLY A 673 -7.43 7.09 10.53
CA GLY A 673 -8.36 6.87 11.64
C GLY A 673 -8.18 7.78 12.86
N VAL A 674 -7.81 9.05 12.66
CA VAL A 674 -7.65 10.05 13.74
C VAL A 674 -8.61 11.24 13.60
N ASP A 675 -9.04 11.82 14.72
CA ASP A 675 -10.06 12.89 14.73
C ASP A 675 -9.54 14.18 15.38
N GLY A 676 -9.35 15.24 14.59
CA GLY A 676 -9.20 16.60 15.10
C GLY A 676 -7.77 17.11 15.25
N ILE A 677 -6.83 16.61 14.45
CA ILE A 677 -5.45 17.13 14.39
C ILE A 677 -5.45 18.58 13.91
N LYS A 678 -4.62 19.45 14.50
CA LYS A 678 -4.58 20.88 14.18
C LYS A 678 -3.24 21.32 13.59
N PHE A 679 -3.33 22.06 12.47
CA PHE A 679 -2.23 22.75 11.81
C PHE A 679 -2.56 24.25 11.72
N GLY A 680 -1.65 25.12 12.17
CA GLY A 680 -1.85 26.56 12.11
C GLY A 680 -0.59 27.31 11.74
N GLY A 681 -0.65 28.20 10.74
CA GLY A 681 0.51 28.94 10.23
C GLY A 681 1.67 28.03 9.76
N CYS A 682 1.38 26.81 9.31
CA CYS A 682 2.41 25.86 8.88
C CYS A 682 2.77 26.07 7.41
N ARG A 683 4.00 25.76 7.01
CA ARG A 683 4.46 25.85 5.62
C ARG A 683 4.86 24.47 5.10
N PHE A 684 4.16 23.99 4.09
CA PHE A 684 4.50 22.79 3.35
C PHE A 684 5.12 23.22 2.02
N ASP A 685 6.40 22.93 1.82
CA ASP A 685 7.17 23.43 0.67
C ASP A 685 7.97 22.31 0.01
N ASN A 686 7.49 21.88 -1.16
CA ASN A 686 8.18 20.93 -2.02
C ASN A 686 9.04 21.67 -3.06
N GLN A 687 10.34 21.65 -2.80
CA GLN A 687 11.39 22.30 -3.58
C GLN A 687 12.11 21.31 -4.53
N LEU A 688 11.60 20.09 -4.71
CA LEU A 688 12.18 19.11 -5.65
C LEU A 688 12.15 19.61 -7.09
N SER A 689 13.23 19.45 -7.84
CA SER A 689 13.31 19.90 -9.23
C SER A 689 12.33 19.14 -10.14
N PHE A 690 11.36 19.86 -10.72
CA PHE A 690 10.27 19.29 -11.55
C PHE A 690 10.78 18.41 -12.71
N ASN A 691 11.89 18.81 -13.35
CA ASN A 691 12.47 18.08 -14.49
C ASN A 691 13.07 16.72 -14.12
N ASN A 692 13.35 16.49 -12.84
CA ASN A 692 13.97 15.25 -12.36
C ASN A 692 12.94 14.33 -11.66
N TYR A 693 11.79 14.88 -11.25
CA TYR A 693 10.80 14.19 -10.43
C TYR A 693 9.38 14.58 -10.86
N PRO A 694 8.78 13.87 -11.84
CA PRO A 694 7.46 14.20 -12.40
C PRO A 694 6.31 13.92 -11.42
N ILE A 695 6.54 13.07 -10.41
CA ILE A 695 5.64 12.86 -9.28
C ILE A 695 6.22 13.69 -8.12
N ARG A 696 5.40 14.42 -7.37
CA ARG A 696 5.79 15.32 -6.27
C ARG A 696 5.04 15.05 -4.96
N GLY A 697 4.23 13.98 -4.92
CA GLY A 697 3.61 13.44 -3.70
C GLY A 697 2.56 14.34 -3.06
N THR A 698 2.12 13.98 -1.84
CA THR A 698 1.04 14.67 -1.12
C THR A 698 1.54 15.42 0.13
N ALA A 699 1.10 16.65 0.39
CA ALA A 699 1.48 17.31 1.64
C ALA A 699 0.73 16.71 2.84
N ILE A 700 -0.59 16.63 2.78
CA ILE A 700 -1.43 15.98 3.81
C ILE A 700 -2.30 14.90 3.17
N GLU A 701 -2.06 13.65 3.54
CA GLU A 701 -2.91 12.51 3.22
C GLU A 701 -3.74 12.10 4.44
N ALA A 702 -5.07 12.08 4.28
CA ALA A 702 -6.02 11.81 5.36
C ALA A 702 -7.04 10.73 4.99
N ILE A 703 -6.86 9.53 5.54
CA ILE A 703 -7.77 8.40 5.38
C ILE A 703 -8.64 8.25 6.62
N THR A 704 -9.96 8.41 6.44
CA THR A 704 -10.97 8.31 7.52
C THR A 704 -10.56 9.15 8.74
N SER A 705 -10.08 10.38 8.49
CA SER A 705 -9.52 11.26 9.50
C SER A 705 -10.04 12.70 9.37
N SER A 706 -10.17 13.42 10.50
CA SER A 706 -10.47 14.86 10.48
C SER A 706 -9.30 15.69 10.98
N PHE A 707 -9.17 16.89 10.43
CA PHE A 707 -8.12 17.83 10.79
C PHE A 707 -8.54 19.26 10.46
N SER A 708 -7.82 20.24 11.00
CA SER A 708 -8.00 21.65 10.70
C SER A 708 -6.70 22.31 10.29
N VAL A 709 -6.74 23.09 9.20
CA VAL A 709 -5.63 23.94 8.74
C VAL A 709 -6.09 25.39 8.72
N PHE A 710 -5.35 26.28 9.40
CA PHE A 710 -5.75 27.67 9.56
C PHE A 710 -4.58 28.66 9.71
N ASP A 711 -4.88 29.96 9.82
CA ASP A 711 -3.91 31.00 10.14
C ASP A 711 -3.55 31.01 11.63
N TYR A 712 -2.26 31.02 11.96
CA TYR A 712 -1.78 31.13 13.33
C TYR A 712 -1.05 32.45 13.54
N GLN A 713 -1.51 33.26 14.50
CA GLN A 713 -0.96 34.60 14.76
C GLN A 713 -0.88 35.51 13.51
N SER A 714 -1.87 35.38 12.61
CA SER A 714 -1.94 36.06 11.30
C SER A 714 -0.99 35.51 10.22
N THR A 715 -0.15 34.52 10.53
CA THR A 715 0.58 33.74 9.54
C THR A 715 -0.36 32.71 8.95
N ARG A 716 -0.62 32.81 7.64
CA ARG A 716 -1.42 31.83 6.90
C ARG A 716 -0.65 30.53 6.74
N SER A 717 -1.35 29.40 6.77
CA SER A 717 -0.70 28.13 6.39
C SER A 717 -0.52 28.11 4.86
N SER A 718 0.56 27.51 4.36
CA SER A 718 0.87 27.49 2.93
C SER A 718 1.26 26.10 2.43
N PHE A 719 0.89 25.80 1.19
CA PHE A 719 1.18 24.54 0.50
C PHE A 719 1.72 24.82 -0.89
N LYS A 720 2.92 24.31 -1.20
CA LYS A 720 3.59 24.62 -2.45
C LYS A 720 4.26 23.43 -3.11
N GLY A 721 3.98 23.25 -4.41
CA GLY A 721 4.76 22.36 -5.28
C GLY A 721 4.42 20.88 -5.20
N PHE A 722 3.25 20.50 -4.69
CA PHE A 722 2.82 19.10 -4.57
C PHE A 722 1.96 18.64 -5.75
N ASP A 723 1.88 17.32 -5.97
CA ASP A 723 0.84 16.77 -6.85
C ASP A 723 -0.53 16.96 -6.21
N GLN A 724 -0.60 16.71 -4.90
CA GLN A 724 -1.76 16.96 -4.08
C GLN A 724 -1.35 17.72 -2.82
N ALA A 725 -1.82 18.96 -2.60
CA ALA A 725 -1.54 19.61 -1.32
C ALA A 725 -2.32 18.93 -0.19
N ILE A 726 -3.62 18.70 -0.38
CA ILE A 726 -4.46 17.99 0.57
C ILE A 726 -5.28 16.92 -0.15
N TYR A 727 -5.10 15.67 0.27
CA TYR A 727 -5.93 14.55 -0.15
C TYR A 727 -6.67 13.97 1.05
N SER A 728 -7.99 13.87 0.95
CA SER A 728 -8.81 13.17 1.94
C SER A 728 -9.78 12.19 1.29
N TYR A 729 -9.82 10.99 1.86
CA TYR A 729 -10.79 9.97 1.53
C TYR A 729 -11.41 9.43 2.82
N THR A 730 -12.74 9.34 2.85
CA THR A 730 -13.43 8.78 4.01
C THR A 730 -14.65 7.98 3.62
N GLN A 731 -14.85 6.86 4.32
CA GLN A 731 -16.11 6.12 4.33
C GLN A 731 -17.06 6.59 5.43
N ASN A 732 -16.56 7.39 6.38
CA ASN A 732 -17.36 8.09 7.37
C ASN A 732 -17.40 9.59 7.01
N PRO A 733 -18.52 10.08 6.43
CA PRO A 733 -18.55 11.43 5.89
C PRO A 733 -18.28 12.56 6.87
N LEU A 734 -18.32 12.29 8.18
CA LEU A 734 -18.09 13.29 9.23
C LEU A 734 -16.62 13.56 9.52
N TYR A 735 -15.73 12.66 9.09
CA TYR A 735 -14.30 12.94 9.11
C TYR A 735 -14.01 13.88 7.96
N SER A 736 -14.13 15.17 8.25
CA SER A 736 -14.13 16.21 7.24
C SER A 736 -13.15 17.31 7.61
N PRO A 737 -12.39 17.84 6.64
CA PRO A 737 -11.41 18.87 6.92
C PRO A 737 -12.05 20.24 7.14
N TYR A 738 -11.39 21.03 7.98
CA TYR A 738 -11.64 22.47 8.13
C TYR A 738 -10.41 23.22 7.62
N ILE A 739 -10.57 24.00 6.55
CA ILE A 739 -9.47 24.66 5.83
C ILE A 739 -9.85 26.14 5.70
N ARG A 740 -9.08 27.01 6.34
CA ARG A 740 -9.37 28.44 6.34
C ARG A 740 -8.12 29.28 6.25
N LYS A 741 -8.13 30.36 5.47
CA LYS A 741 -6.99 31.28 5.40
C LYS A 741 -5.65 30.60 5.11
N CYS A 742 -5.66 29.74 4.10
CA CYS A 742 -4.48 29.02 3.61
C CYS A 742 -4.13 29.45 2.18
N ASP A 743 -2.84 29.38 1.85
CA ASP A 743 -2.30 29.68 0.52
C ASP A 743 -1.91 28.38 -0.18
N PHE A 744 -2.45 28.14 -1.38
CA PHE A 744 -2.13 26.98 -2.20
C PHE A 744 -1.47 27.44 -3.49
N VAL A 745 -0.18 27.15 -3.66
CA VAL A 745 0.62 27.70 -4.76
C VAL A 745 1.27 26.60 -5.58
N ASN A 746 1.05 26.59 -6.90
CA ASN A 746 1.74 25.70 -7.83
C ASN A 746 1.61 24.21 -7.43
N ASN A 747 0.42 23.80 -7.00
CA ASN A 747 0.09 22.40 -6.75
C ASN A 747 -0.72 21.89 -7.93
N VAL A 748 -0.46 20.68 -8.43
CA VAL A 748 -1.22 20.11 -9.56
C VAL A 748 -2.69 19.98 -9.15
N GLN A 749 -2.95 19.49 -7.95
CA GLN A 749 -4.26 19.49 -7.32
C GLN A 749 -4.15 20.07 -5.90
N ALA A 750 -4.78 21.20 -5.61
CA ALA A 750 -4.63 21.80 -4.28
C ALA A 750 -5.43 21.02 -3.21
N ILE A 751 -6.73 20.81 -3.40
CA ILE A 751 -7.56 20.05 -2.45
C ILE A 751 -8.34 18.97 -3.19
N SER A 752 -8.29 17.74 -2.68
CA SER A 752 -9.08 16.59 -3.18
C SER A 752 -9.82 15.90 -2.04
N LEU A 753 -11.16 16.02 -2.04
CA LEU A 753 -12.03 15.41 -1.03
C LEU A 753 -12.94 14.35 -1.64
N ASN A 754 -12.95 13.17 -1.04
CA ASN A 754 -13.74 12.02 -1.46
C ASN A 754 -14.60 11.50 -0.30
N GLY A 755 -15.91 11.75 -0.38
CA GLY A 755 -16.88 11.31 0.60
C GLY A 755 -16.94 12.14 1.89
N ASN A 756 -16.28 13.30 1.95
CA ASN A 756 -16.26 14.18 3.12
C ASN A 756 -17.48 15.12 3.12
N ASP A 757 -18.46 14.86 3.98
CA ASP A 757 -19.59 15.77 4.21
C ASP A 757 -19.16 16.93 5.13
N TYR A 758 -19.82 18.08 5.03
CA TYR A 758 -19.59 19.25 5.89
C TYR A 758 -18.19 19.85 5.82
N ALA A 759 -17.45 19.61 4.73
CA ALA A 759 -16.17 20.24 4.50
C ALA A 759 -16.32 21.77 4.54
N PHE A 760 -15.37 22.45 5.17
CA PHE A 760 -15.41 23.90 5.35
C PHE A 760 -14.13 24.50 4.77
N ILE A 761 -14.23 25.16 3.62
CA ILE A 761 -13.10 25.68 2.84
C ILE A 761 -13.36 27.15 2.55
N VAL A 762 -12.80 28.06 3.36
CA VAL A 762 -13.12 29.50 3.27
C VAL A 762 -11.91 30.43 3.39
N GLU A 763 -11.97 31.62 2.79
CA GLU A 763 -10.93 32.66 2.90
C GLU A 763 -9.53 32.20 2.43
N ASN A 764 -9.45 31.19 1.55
CA ASN A 764 -8.19 30.65 1.01
C ASN A 764 -7.83 31.28 -0.34
N THR A 765 -6.56 31.22 -0.70
CA THR A 765 -6.07 31.63 -2.02
C THR A 765 -5.48 30.43 -2.76
N PHE A 766 -5.73 30.35 -4.06
CA PHE A 766 -5.30 29.27 -4.93
C PHE A 766 -4.63 29.87 -6.16
N GLU A 767 -3.35 29.56 -6.34
CA GLU A 767 -2.57 29.85 -7.54
C GLU A 767 -2.31 28.52 -8.26
N VAL A 768 -3.20 28.17 -9.18
CA VAL A 768 -3.23 26.88 -9.88
C VAL A 768 -2.31 26.95 -11.11
N PRO A 769 -1.38 25.99 -11.33
CA PRO A 769 -0.47 26.07 -12.46
C PRO A 769 -1.17 25.82 -13.78
N ASP A 770 -0.77 26.52 -14.83
CA ASP A 770 -1.15 26.23 -16.21
C ASP A 770 -0.14 25.27 -16.85
N LEU A 771 -0.53 24.01 -17.01
CA LEU A 771 0.33 22.93 -17.50
C LEU A 771 -0.17 22.43 -18.87
N ALA A 772 0.69 22.48 -19.89
CA ALA A 772 0.38 22.01 -21.24
C ALA A 772 0.39 20.47 -21.41
N SER A 773 0.11 19.70 -20.35
CA SER A 773 0.24 18.24 -20.30
C SER A 773 -1.11 17.54 -20.12
N ASN A 774 -1.13 16.19 -20.17
CA ASN A 774 -2.30 15.36 -19.87
C ASN A 774 -2.80 15.48 -18.41
N LEU A 775 -2.04 16.14 -17.54
CA LEU A 775 -2.45 16.44 -16.17
C LEU A 775 -3.28 17.71 -16.19
N LYS A 776 -4.57 17.63 -15.79
CA LYS A 776 -5.43 18.80 -15.63
C LYS A 776 -5.23 19.41 -14.24
N PRO A 777 -4.59 20.59 -14.13
CA PRO A 777 -4.38 21.24 -12.85
C PRO A 777 -5.72 21.71 -12.26
N LEU A 778 -5.88 21.59 -10.95
CA LEU A 778 -7.18 21.80 -10.28
C LEU A 778 -7.02 22.45 -8.90
N GLY A 779 -7.81 23.49 -8.63
CA GLY A 779 -7.92 24.07 -7.29
C GLY A 779 -8.57 23.11 -6.30
N ILE A 780 -9.89 22.90 -6.41
CA ILE A 780 -10.64 22.01 -5.51
C ILE A 780 -11.36 20.92 -6.28
N TYR A 781 -11.15 19.66 -5.89
CA TYR A 781 -11.92 18.51 -6.32
C TYR A 781 -12.81 17.98 -5.20
N MET A 782 -14.10 17.88 -5.48
CA MET A 782 -15.10 17.34 -4.56
C MET A 782 -15.81 16.17 -5.22
N ASN A 783 -15.72 14.99 -4.63
CA ASN A 783 -16.36 13.79 -5.13
C ASN A 783 -17.18 13.14 -4.01
N TYR A 784 -18.49 12.96 -4.24
CA TYR A 784 -19.39 12.38 -3.24
C TYR A 784 -19.50 13.16 -1.91
N CYS A 785 -19.22 14.47 -1.93
CA CYS A 785 -19.30 15.34 -0.75
C CYS A 785 -20.67 16.04 -0.66
N ASN A 786 -21.21 16.19 0.56
CA ASN A 786 -22.49 16.86 0.81
C ASN A 786 -22.37 17.92 1.94
N ALA A 787 -23.30 18.86 1.98
CA ALA A 787 -23.43 19.92 2.99
C ALA A 787 -22.15 20.72 3.28
N TYR A 788 -21.29 20.88 2.26
CA TYR A 788 -20.05 21.65 2.37
C TYR A 788 -20.30 23.16 2.30
N GLN A 789 -19.32 23.93 2.76
CA GLN A 789 -19.28 25.38 2.63
C GLN A 789 -17.96 25.77 1.97
N ILE A 790 -18.05 26.28 0.74
CA ILE A 790 -16.92 26.80 -0.03
C ILE A 790 -17.21 28.26 -0.36
N GLU A 791 -16.53 29.16 0.36
CA GLU A 791 -16.88 30.57 0.38
C GLU A 791 -15.71 31.52 0.54
N GLU A 792 -15.74 32.66 -0.14
CA GLU A 792 -14.73 33.72 -0.04
C GLU A 792 -13.31 33.23 -0.33
N ASN A 793 -13.16 32.29 -1.27
CA ASN A 793 -11.87 31.88 -1.77
C ASN A 793 -11.52 32.62 -3.07
N GLU A 794 -10.24 32.83 -3.29
CA GLU A 794 -9.70 33.48 -4.48
C GLU A 794 -8.89 32.47 -5.29
N PHE A 795 -9.23 32.33 -6.56
CA PHE A 795 -8.60 31.40 -7.50
C PHE A 795 -8.00 32.19 -8.65
N THR A 796 -6.74 31.89 -8.95
CA THR A 796 -6.02 32.45 -10.10
C THR A 796 -5.21 31.35 -10.76
N THR A 797 -4.98 31.48 -12.06
CA THR A 797 -4.04 30.61 -12.78
C THR A 797 -2.65 31.24 -12.83
N ILE A 798 -1.59 30.44 -12.68
CA ILE A 798 -0.19 30.87 -12.81
C ILE A 798 0.53 30.10 -13.92
N GLY A 799 1.19 30.80 -14.83
CA GLY A 799 1.94 30.18 -15.92
C GLY A 799 1.70 30.86 -17.28
N SER A 800 2.34 30.33 -18.31
CA SER A 800 2.22 30.85 -19.69
C SER A 800 1.95 29.72 -20.68
N GLY A 801 1.09 28.77 -20.28
CA GLY A 801 0.62 27.74 -21.19
C GLY A 801 -0.21 28.41 -22.28
N THR A 802 0.04 28.05 -23.53
CA THR A 802 -0.71 28.60 -24.67
C THR A 802 -2.11 28.01 -24.82
N ALA A 803 -2.58 27.24 -23.84
CA ALA A 803 -3.75 26.36 -23.97
C ALA A 803 -4.78 26.47 -22.84
N GLN A 804 -4.52 27.18 -21.73
CA GLN A 804 -5.37 27.25 -20.51
C GLN A 804 -6.01 25.88 -20.19
N SER A 805 -5.37 25.02 -19.38
CA SER A 805 -5.92 23.70 -18.99
C SER A 805 -6.38 23.60 -17.53
N ALA A 806 -6.23 24.69 -16.78
CA ALA A 806 -6.50 24.74 -15.34
C ALA A 806 -8.00 24.80 -15.05
N VAL A 807 -8.41 24.11 -13.99
CA VAL A 807 -9.79 24.15 -13.47
C VAL A 807 -9.79 24.75 -12.06
N GLY A 808 -10.72 25.67 -11.77
CA GLY A 808 -10.83 26.28 -10.45
C GLY A 808 -11.39 25.30 -9.41
N ILE A 809 -12.67 24.93 -9.57
CA ILE A 809 -13.37 23.95 -8.75
C ILE A 809 -14.06 22.91 -9.63
N LEU A 810 -13.94 21.64 -9.25
CA LEU A 810 -14.69 20.53 -9.82
C LEU A 810 -15.55 19.88 -8.73
N ILE A 811 -16.87 19.89 -8.94
CA ILE A 811 -17.85 19.18 -8.11
C ILE A 811 -18.41 18.00 -8.87
N ASN A 812 -18.29 16.80 -8.30
CA ASN A 812 -18.83 15.57 -8.84
C ASN A 812 -19.76 14.89 -7.82
N GLN A 813 -21.02 14.72 -8.19
CA GLN A 813 -22.02 13.91 -7.48
C GLN A 813 -22.25 14.27 -6.00
N SER A 814 -22.85 15.44 -5.73
CA SER A 814 -23.18 15.92 -4.38
C SER A 814 -24.60 15.56 -3.87
N TYR A 815 -25.25 14.55 -4.46
CA TYR A 815 -26.51 13.92 -4.01
C TYR A 815 -27.51 14.78 -3.21
N SER A 816 -27.66 14.52 -1.90
CA SER A 816 -28.94 14.61 -1.18
C SER A 816 -29.09 15.84 -0.28
N THR A 817 -28.28 16.87 -0.50
CA THR A 817 -28.34 18.11 0.26
C THR A 817 -28.28 19.33 -0.64
N VAL A 818 -28.82 20.44 -0.17
CA VAL A 818 -28.57 21.76 -0.78
C VAL A 818 -27.12 22.13 -0.49
N ASN A 819 -26.33 22.31 -1.55
CA ASN A 819 -24.94 22.72 -1.49
C ASN A 819 -24.80 24.10 -2.14
N GLU A 820 -23.83 24.87 -1.70
CA GLU A 820 -23.64 26.22 -2.21
C GLU A 820 -22.16 26.52 -2.42
N LEU A 821 -21.83 27.01 -3.62
CA LEU A 821 -20.58 27.71 -3.91
C LEU A 821 -20.87 29.21 -3.84
N TYR A 822 -20.30 29.89 -2.86
CA TYR A 822 -20.69 31.26 -2.53
C TYR A 822 -19.54 32.25 -2.54
N ASN A 823 -19.66 33.35 -3.30
CA ASN A 823 -18.75 34.50 -3.17
C ASN A 823 -17.25 34.17 -3.30
N ASN A 824 -16.90 33.25 -4.20
CA ASN A 824 -15.52 32.99 -4.61
C ASN A 824 -15.18 33.83 -5.84
N SER A 825 -13.91 34.15 -6.06
CA SER A 825 -13.43 34.82 -7.27
C SER A 825 -12.55 33.89 -8.09
N PHE A 826 -12.73 33.90 -9.41
CA PHE A 826 -11.98 33.11 -10.38
C PHE A 826 -11.41 34.02 -11.46
N GLU A 827 -10.13 33.83 -11.78
CA GLU A 827 -9.42 34.56 -12.82
C GLU A 827 -8.52 33.63 -13.65
N ASP A 828 -8.60 33.73 -14.97
CA ASP A 828 -7.71 33.06 -15.95
C ASP A 828 -7.82 31.52 -16.05
N PHE A 829 -8.99 30.89 -15.93
CA PHE A 829 -9.16 29.42 -16.02
C PHE A 829 -9.66 28.89 -17.39
N GLU A 830 -9.34 27.62 -17.71
CA GLU A 830 -10.08 26.86 -18.75
C GLU A 830 -11.54 26.76 -18.33
N VAL A 831 -11.73 26.30 -17.09
CA VAL A 831 -13.05 26.16 -16.48
C VAL A 831 -12.97 26.59 -15.02
N ALA A 832 -13.59 27.72 -14.69
CA ALA A 832 -13.60 28.20 -13.31
C ALA A 832 -14.41 27.28 -12.40
N SER A 833 -15.67 26.99 -12.77
CA SER A 833 -16.54 26.05 -12.03
C SER A 833 -17.04 24.90 -12.91
N LEU A 834 -16.48 23.71 -12.71
CA LEU A 834 -16.85 22.49 -13.39
C LEU A 834 -17.79 21.63 -12.52
N VAL A 835 -18.95 21.28 -13.05
CA VAL A 835 -19.95 20.45 -12.36
C VAL A 835 -20.24 19.19 -13.16
N GLN A 836 -20.22 18.06 -12.47
CA GLN A 836 -20.36 16.72 -13.04
C GLN A 836 -21.33 15.85 -12.23
N GLY A 837 -22.04 14.98 -12.95
CA GLY A 837 -23.00 14.03 -12.36
C GLY A 837 -24.21 14.69 -11.67
N ASP A 838 -24.90 13.91 -10.82
CA ASP A 838 -26.12 14.37 -10.14
C ASP A 838 -25.82 15.14 -8.84
N ASN A 839 -26.07 16.45 -8.88
CA ASN A 839 -25.93 17.37 -7.75
C ASN A 839 -27.27 18.02 -7.37
N LYS A 840 -28.39 17.41 -7.75
CA LYS A 840 -29.72 17.88 -7.39
C LYS A 840 -30.54 16.82 -6.63
N LEU A 841 -31.51 17.32 -5.89
CA LEU A 841 -32.55 16.57 -5.23
C LEU A 841 -33.71 16.27 -6.18
N SER A 842 -34.46 15.23 -5.86
CA SER A 842 -35.66 14.81 -6.61
C SER A 842 -36.73 15.88 -6.78
N ASN A 843 -36.79 16.87 -5.88
CA ASN A 843 -37.71 18.01 -5.96
C ASN A 843 -37.16 19.20 -6.78
N GLY A 844 -35.95 19.07 -7.34
CA GLY A 844 -35.30 20.08 -8.17
C GLY A 844 -34.46 21.11 -7.42
N THR A 845 -34.29 21.02 -6.09
CA THR A 845 -33.29 21.81 -5.36
C THR A 845 -31.94 21.10 -5.35
N GLY A 846 -30.86 21.70 -4.85
CA GLY A 846 -29.53 21.07 -4.94
C GLY A 846 -28.40 22.08 -4.91
N LEU A 847 -27.33 21.80 -5.63
CA LEU A 847 -26.21 22.70 -5.81
C LEU A 847 -26.66 24.03 -6.45
N VAL A 848 -26.34 25.13 -5.77
CA VAL A 848 -26.46 26.50 -6.29
C VAL A 848 -25.10 27.17 -6.33
N LEU A 849 -24.84 27.92 -7.40
CA LEU A 849 -23.65 28.74 -7.55
C LEU A 849 -24.10 30.20 -7.44
N LYS A 850 -23.69 30.88 -6.37
CA LYS A 850 -24.16 32.24 -6.06
C LYS A 850 -23.00 33.18 -5.75
N CYS A 851 -23.15 34.42 -6.17
CA CYS A 851 -22.29 35.54 -5.81
C CYS A 851 -20.82 35.39 -6.20
N ASN A 852 -20.45 34.42 -7.04
CA ASN A 852 -19.08 34.24 -7.48
C ASN A 852 -18.72 35.27 -8.56
N ASP A 853 -17.47 35.70 -8.59
CA ASP A 853 -16.92 36.57 -9.64
C ASP A 853 -16.12 35.73 -10.62
N TYR A 854 -16.39 35.89 -11.91
CA TYR A 854 -15.68 35.22 -12.99
C TYR A 854 -15.10 36.25 -13.95
N ASP A 855 -13.80 36.17 -14.21
CA ASP A 855 -13.03 37.14 -14.97
C ASP A 855 -11.97 36.45 -15.84
N ASN A 856 -11.94 36.74 -17.13
CA ASN A 856 -10.98 36.16 -18.09
C ASN A 856 -10.91 34.61 -18.13
N ASP A 857 -12.03 33.90 -17.91
CA ASP A 857 -12.11 32.43 -18.01
C ASP A 857 -12.74 31.97 -19.34
N ASP A 858 -12.26 30.87 -19.92
CA ASP A 858 -12.86 30.28 -21.13
C ASP A 858 -14.30 29.79 -20.85
N TYR A 859 -14.49 29.08 -19.73
CA TYR A 859 -15.79 28.66 -19.23
C TYR A 859 -15.97 29.07 -17.77
N HIS A 860 -16.79 30.11 -17.51
CA HIS A 860 -17.10 30.53 -16.15
C HIS A 860 -17.78 29.39 -15.35
N ILE A 861 -18.85 28.81 -15.93
CA ILE A 861 -19.54 27.64 -15.36
C ILE A 861 -19.76 26.59 -16.46
N ALA A 862 -19.29 25.37 -16.24
CA ALA A 862 -19.50 24.25 -17.16
C ALA A 862 -20.17 23.05 -16.46
N LEU A 863 -21.24 22.55 -17.06
CA LEU A 863 -21.93 21.33 -16.64
C LEU A 863 -21.65 20.23 -17.65
N THR A 864 -20.86 19.22 -17.25
CA THR A 864 -20.41 18.15 -18.15
C THR A 864 -20.87 16.77 -17.72
N SER A 865 -21.13 15.91 -18.69
CA SER A 865 -21.53 14.52 -18.42
C SER A 865 -20.31 13.66 -18.09
N VAL A 866 -20.47 12.69 -17.19
CA VAL A 866 -19.41 11.74 -16.86
C VAL A 866 -19.78 10.33 -17.32
N SER A 867 -18.82 9.64 -17.93
CA SER A 867 -18.98 8.23 -18.28
C SER A 867 -18.76 7.37 -17.04
N SER A 868 -19.64 6.39 -16.81
CA SER A 868 -19.51 5.40 -15.74
C SER A 868 -19.74 3.99 -16.29
N MET A 869 -19.34 2.96 -15.55
CA MET A 869 -19.64 1.56 -15.90
C MET A 869 -21.14 1.27 -16.04
N PHE A 870 -22.00 2.15 -15.51
CA PHE A 870 -23.47 2.04 -15.57
C PHE A 870 -24.10 2.99 -16.63
N GLY A 871 -23.28 3.59 -17.48
CA GLY A 871 -23.68 4.54 -18.53
C GLY A 871 -23.27 5.98 -18.24
N THR A 872 -23.68 6.89 -19.12
CA THR A 872 -23.43 8.33 -18.99
C THR A 872 -24.32 8.93 -17.90
N ILE A 873 -23.71 9.53 -16.89
CA ILE A 873 -24.39 10.30 -15.86
C ILE A 873 -24.38 11.77 -16.28
N ASN A 874 -25.57 12.32 -16.48
CA ASN A 874 -25.73 13.70 -16.91
C ASN A 874 -25.49 14.67 -15.73
N PRO A 875 -24.97 15.88 -16.01
CA PRO A 875 -24.79 16.90 -14.98
C PRO A 875 -26.15 17.48 -14.59
N GLU A 876 -26.44 17.50 -13.28
CA GLU A 876 -27.67 18.07 -12.74
C GLU A 876 -27.37 18.99 -11.56
N ILE A 877 -27.99 20.18 -11.53
CA ILE A 877 -27.92 21.16 -10.45
C ILE A 877 -29.34 21.63 -10.08
N ALA A 878 -29.48 22.52 -9.10
CA ALA A 878 -30.78 23.07 -8.73
C ALA A 878 -31.46 23.75 -9.94
N VAL A 879 -32.75 23.46 -10.13
CA VAL A 879 -33.62 23.97 -11.21
C VAL A 879 -33.74 25.49 -11.18
N ASN A 880 -33.56 26.11 -10.01
CA ASN A 880 -33.52 27.55 -9.86
C ASN A 880 -32.17 27.95 -9.25
N GLN A 881 -31.32 28.60 -10.05
CA GLN A 881 -30.13 29.30 -9.59
C GLN A 881 -30.55 30.70 -9.14
N GLY A 882 -30.81 30.85 -7.84
CA GLY A 882 -31.35 32.08 -7.25
C GLY A 882 -32.88 32.20 -7.29
N GLY A 883 -33.39 33.39 -6.95
CA GLY A 883 -34.81 33.77 -6.94
C GLY A 883 -35.01 35.27 -7.13
N ASN A 884 -36.21 35.80 -6.86
CA ASN A 884 -36.58 37.20 -7.13
C ASN A 884 -37.33 37.91 -6.00
N ALA A 885 -37.28 37.40 -4.76
CA ALA A 885 -38.05 37.97 -3.65
C ALA A 885 -37.32 39.11 -2.89
N GLY A 886 -36.01 39.31 -3.11
CA GLY A 886 -35.22 40.35 -2.46
C GLY A 886 -33.84 40.55 -3.10
N ILE A 887 -33.10 41.57 -2.65
CA ILE A 887 -31.80 41.95 -3.24
C ILE A 887 -30.72 40.86 -3.15
N SER A 888 -30.83 39.93 -2.20
CA SER A 888 -29.92 38.79 -2.03
C SER A 888 -30.38 37.50 -2.72
N ASP A 889 -31.58 37.50 -3.29
CA ASP A 889 -32.22 36.29 -3.80
C ASP A 889 -31.70 35.87 -5.18
N PRO A 890 -31.50 36.78 -6.16
CA PRO A 890 -30.89 36.41 -7.43
C PRO A 890 -29.52 35.77 -7.23
N ALA A 891 -29.04 35.05 -8.25
CA ALA A 891 -27.79 34.31 -8.16
C ALA A 891 -26.60 35.22 -7.82
N GLY A 892 -26.57 36.45 -8.37
CA GLY A 892 -25.58 37.47 -8.01
C GLY A 892 -24.15 37.19 -8.49
N ASN A 893 -23.92 36.13 -9.28
CA ASN A 893 -22.61 35.93 -9.91
C ASN A 893 -22.35 37.05 -10.93
N THR A 894 -21.10 37.42 -11.13
CA THR A 894 -20.67 38.41 -12.13
C THR A 894 -19.84 37.74 -13.23
N PHE A 895 -19.96 38.23 -14.47
CA PHE A 895 -19.28 37.71 -15.65
C PHE A 895 -18.61 38.89 -16.39
N ASN A 896 -17.29 39.02 -16.28
CA ASN A 896 -16.55 40.17 -16.82
C ASN A 896 -16.10 40.01 -18.28
N ASP A 897 -16.13 38.80 -18.84
CA ASP A 897 -15.76 38.57 -20.24
C ASP A 897 -16.90 38.75 -21.24
N LEU A 898 -16.59 39.44 -22.34
CA LEU A 898 -17.47 39.57 -23.47
C LEU A 898 -17.12 38.52 -24.53
N CYS A 899 -17.67 37.32 -24.37
CA CYS A 899 -17.71 36.21 -25.34
C CYS A 899 -16.93 36.44 -26.65
N SER A 900 -15.62 36.30 -26.58
CA SER A 900 -14.70 36.72 -27.64
C SER A 900 -14.41 35.58 -28.64
N GLY A 901 -15.34 34.65 -28.85
CA GLY A 901 -15.17 33.54 -29.80
C GLY A 901 -16.27 32.48 -29.70
N SER A 902 -16.18 31.42 -30.51
CA SER A 902 -17.09 30.26 -30.48
C SER A 902 -16.72 29.19 -29.45
N ALA A 903 -15.66 29.40 -28.68
CA ALA A 903 -15.07 28.42 -27.77
C ALA A 903 -15.19 28.81 -26.28
N THR A 904 -15.80 29.97 -25.96
CA THR A 904 -15.97 30.46 -24.58
C THR A 904 -17.46 30.59 -24.21
N SER A 905 -17.79 30.47 -22.93
CA SER A 905 -19.18 30.51 -22.44
C SER A 905 -19.29 30.87 -20.96
N ASP A 906 -20.23 31.77 -20.62
CA ASP A 906 -20.60 32.05 -19.23
C ASP A 906 -21.20 30.82 -18.55
N ILE A 907 -22.13 30.13 -19.24
CA ILE A 907 -22.74 28.92 -18.71
C ILE A 907 -22.91 27.88 -19.82
N HIS A 908 -21.99 26.92 -19.85
CA HIS A 908 -22.06 25.77 -20.76
C HIS A 908 -22.75 24.58 -20.09
N VAL A 909 -23.65 23.93 -20.83
CA VAL A 909 -24.35 22.72 -20.40
C VAL A 909 -24.31 21.69 -21.52
N ASP A 910 -23.74 20.51 -21.23
CA ASP A 910 -23.70 19.40 -22.17
C ASP A 910 -25.09 18.95 -22.62
N ALA A 911 -25.14 18.30 -23.79
CA ALA A 911 -26.38 17.87 -24.43
C ALA A 911 -27.25 16.96 -23.54
N GLY A 912 -26.67 16.26 -22.56
CA GLY A 912 -27.39 15.42 -21.60
C GLY A 912 -27.96 16.15 -20.36
N GLY A 913 -27.45 17.34 -20.02
CA GLY A 913 -27.80 18.05 -18.78
C GLY A 913 -29.22 18.62 -18.75
N SER A 914 -29.89 18.61 -17.60
CA SER A 914 -31.27 19.11 -17.46
C SER A 914 -31.38 20.64 -17.59
N PRO A 915 -32.46 21.20 -18.18
CA PRO A 915 -32.65 22.65 -18.22
C PRO A 915 -32.92 23.26 -16.83
N PHE A 916 -32.50 24.50 -16.61
CA PHE A 916 -32.72 25.25 -15.36
C PHE A 916 -32.90 26.76 -15.59
N ASN A 917 -33.45 27.43 -14.58
CA ASN A 917 -33.67 28.87 -14.52
C ASN A 917 -32.52 29.56 -13.81
N TYR A 918 -32.02 30.65 -14.38
CA TYR A 918 -30.98 31.49 -13.80
C TYR A 918 -31.54 32.88 -13.50
N TYR A 919 -31.74 33.18 -12.22
CA TYR A 919 -32.25 34.46 -11.76
C TYR A 919 -31.08 35.43 -11.59
N HIS A 920 -31.12 36.57 -12.29
CA HIS A 920 -30.06 37.57 -12.25
C HIS A 920 -30.58 38.94 -11.82
N HIS A 921 -29.69 39.80 -11.35
CA HIS A 921 -30.02 41.21 -11.11
C HIS A 921 -30.18 41.94 -12.45
N SER A 922 -30.79 43.12 -12.42
CA SER A 922 -30.94 43.95 -13.62
C SER A 922 -29.61 44.55 -14.10
N ASP A 923 -28.54 44.39 -13.31
CA ASP A 923 -27.17 44.76 -13.66
C ASP A 923 -26.60 43.81 -14.73
N ASN A 924 -26.17 44.36 -15.87
CA ASN A 924 -25.75 43.59 -17.04
C ASN A 924 -24.65 42.55 -16.73
N ILE A 925 -23.70 42.90 -15.87
CA ILE A 925 -22.58 42.03 -15.45
C ILE A 925 -23.06 40.74 -14.77
N THR A 926 -24.29 40.70 -14.24
CA THR A 926 -24.85 39.51 -13.59
C THR A 926 -25.63 38.58 -14.52
N THR A 927 -25.83 39.01 -15.77
CA THR A 927 -26.57 38.26 -16.77
C THR A 927 -25.60 37.39 -17.57
N PRO A 928 -25.74 36.05 -17.59
CA PRO A 928 -24.95 35.21 -18.48
C PRO A 928 -25.43 35.44 -19.92
N VAL A 929 -24.61 36.09 -20.73
CA VAL A 929 -24.89 36.45 -22.12
C VAL A 929 -24.64 35.23 -23.02
N CYS A 930 -23.53 34.53 -22.80
CA CYS A 930 -23.13 33.36 -23.57
C CYS A 930 -23.38 32.09 -22.79
N ARG A 931 -24.43 31.39 -23.22
CA ARG A 931 -24.95 30.23 -22.52
C ARG A 931 -25.55 29.24 -23.48
N THR A 932 -25.67 27.99 -23.07
CA THR A 932 -26.44 26.98 -23.81
C THR A 932 -27.93 27.34 -23.77
N THR A 933 -28.40 28.10 -24.77
CA THR A 933 -29.72 28.77 -24.78
C THR A 933 -30.92 27.83 -24.62
N ASN A 934 -30.78 26.56 -24.97
CA ASN A 934 -31.85 25.56 -24.86
C ASN A 934 -31.90 24.88 -23.48
N ARG A 935 -30.93 25.17 -22.60
CA ARG A 935 -30.79 24.54 -21.27
C ARG A 935 -30.83 25.58 -20.16
N VAL A 936 -30.20 26.74 -20.34
CA VAL A 936 -30.25 27.82 -19.37
C VAL A 936 -31.40 28.76 -19.75
N THR A 937 -32.21 29.22 -18.79
CA THR A 937 -33.23 30.26 -18.99
C THR A 937 -32.97 31.46 -18.07
N ASN A 938 -32.60 32.61 -18.63
CA ASN A 938 -32.36 33.82 -17.86
C ASN A 938 -33.69 34.45 -17.43
N ILE A 939 -33.78 34.79 -16.15
CA ILE A 939 -34.93 35.44 -15.55
C ILE A 939 -34.43 36.71 -14.83
N ASP A 940 -34.82 37.88 -15.33
CA ASP A 940 -34.52 39.15 -14.68
C ASP A 940 -35.30 39.26 -13.36
N GLY A 941 -34.57 39.43 -12.26
CA GLY A 941 -35.14 39.64 -10.93
C GLY A 941 -35.82 40.99 -10.78
N LEU A 942 -35.64 41.93 -11.72
CA LEU A 942 -36.10 43.32 -11.68
C LEU A 942 -35.59 44.10 -10.46
N ILE A 943 -34.43 43.68 -9.95
CA ILE A 943 -33.75 44.23 -8.77
C ILE A 943 -32.31 44.49 -9.18
N SER A 944 -31.84 45.72 -9.00
CA SER A 944 -30.43 46.12 -9.15
C SER A 944 -29.79 46.38 -7.78
N TYR A 945 -28.47 46.30 -7.69
CA TYR A 945 -27.74 46.71 -6.50
C TYR A 945 -26.65 47.74 -6.82
N SER A 946 -26.39 48.68 -5.90
CA SER A 946 -25.28 49.62 -6.02
C SER A 946 -23.98 49.11 -5.40
N ASN A 947 -24.08 48.13 -4.51
CA ASN A 947 -22.96 47.49 -3.85
C ASN A 947 -23.15 45.97 -3.82
N LYS A 948 -22.15 45.22 -4.31
CA LYS A 948 -22.17 43.76 -4.33
C LYS A 948 -22.36 43.18 -2.93
N GLN A 949 -21.79 43.78 -1.87
CA GLN A 949 -21.96 43.24 -0.51
C GLN A 949 -23.41 43.28 0.01
N ASP A 950 -24.29 44.11 -0.56
CA ASP A 950 -25.71 44.15 -0.18
C ASP A 950 -26.50 43.01 -0.85
N ALA A 951 -26.11 42.64 -2.08
CA ALA A 951 -26.68 41.51 -2.81
C ALA A 951 -26.02 40.17 -2.41
N CYS A 952 -24.76 40.22 -2.00
CA CYS A 952 -23.90 39.09 -1.70
C CYS A 952 -23.22 39.29 -0.34
N PRO A 953 -23.98 39.34 0.77
CA PRO A 953 -23.41 39.49 2.10
C PRO A 953 -22.60 38.26 2.50
N THR A 954 -21.51 38.45 3.23
CA THR A 954 -20.74 37.32 3.80
C THR A 954 -21.62 36.45 4.69
N ASN A 955 -21.53 35.13 4.55
CA ASN A 955 -22.11 34.19 5.51
C ASN A 955 -21.13 33.92 6.67
N LEU A 956 -19.91 34.43 6.61
CA LEU A 956 -18.92 34.35 7.68
C LEU A 956 -19.24 35.43 8.72
N GLY A 957 -19.57 35.03 9.96
CA GLY A 957 -20.02 35.97 10.99
C GLY A 957 -18.98 37.07 11.28
N SER A 958 -19.39 38.33 11.24
CA SER A 958 -18.54 39.50 11.50
C SER A 958 -18.06 39.58 12.97
N GLY A 959 -16.75 39.47 13.17
CA GLY A 959 -16.11 39.67 14.47
C GLY A 959 -14.58 39.74 14.36
N GLY A 960 -14.04 40.96 14.34
CA GLY A 960 -12.60 41.21 14.28
C GLY A 960 -11.83 40.78 15.54
N SER A 961 -10.55 40.48 15.30
CA SER A 961 -9.39 40.53 16.21
C SER A 961 -9.56 39.98 17.64
N GLY A 962 -8.96 38.81 17.88
CA GLY A 962 -8.72 38.27 19.22
C GLY A 962 -9.04 36.78 19.32
N GLY A 963 -8.02 35.95 19.50
CA GLY A 963 -8.07 34.48 19.61
C GLY A 963 -8.89 33.92 20.78
N ASN A 964 -10.20 34.18 20.80
CA ASN A 964 -11.16 33.52 21.66
C ASN A 964 -12.17 32.75 20.81
N GLN A 965 -12.00 31.42 20.85
CA GLN A 965 -12.98 30.34 20.71
C GLN A 965 -14.19 30.54 19.76
N PRO A 966 -14.51 29.53 18.91
CA PRO A 966 -15.60 29.53 17.93
C PRO A 966 -17.04 29.66 18.52
N GLY A 967 -17.22 30.01 19.79
CA GLY A 967 -18.51 30.03 20.49
C GLY A 967 -19.40 31.25 20.20
N GLY A 968 -18.86 32.47 20.06
CA GLY A 968 -19.67 33.71 20.11
C GLY A 968 -20.41 34.09 18.83
N ALA A 969 -19.77 33.98 17.66
CA ALA A 969 -20.42 34.24 16.36
C ALA A 969 -21.35 33.08 15.96
N ARG A 970 -20.92 31.87 16.30
CA ARG A 970 -21.67 30.64 16.17
C ARG A 970 -22.92 30.59 17.03
N GLN A 971 -22.87 30.97 18.30
CA GLN A 971 -24.05 31.05 19.16
C GLN A 971 -25.07 32.06 18.62
N ARG A 972 -24.61 33.16 17.99
CA ARG A 972 -25.49 34.12 17.31
C ARG A 972 -26.17 33.51 16.08
N ARG A 973 -25.42 32.89 15.17
CA ARG A 973 -25.97 32.20 13.97
C ARG A 973 -26.88 31.02 14.36
N VAL A 974 -26.50 30.25 15.37
CA VAL A 974 -27.34 29.20 15.99
C VAL A 974 -28.63 29.77 16.58
N THR A 975 -28.58 30.92 17.25
CA THR A 975 -29.76 31.56 17.84
C THR A 975 -30.66 32.14 16.76
N GLU A 976 -30.10 32.73 15.72
CA GLU A 976 -30.83 33.23 14.55
C GLU A 976 -31.53 32.09 13.80
N ILE A 977 -30.81 31.02 13.48
CA ILE A 977 -31.36 29.82 12.84
C ILE A 977 -32.43 29.18 13.74
N ARG A 978 -32.20 29.11 15.06
CA ARG A 978 -33.20 28.62 16.03
C ARG A 978 -34.46 29.49 16.03
N ASN A 979 -34.33 30.81 15.96
CA ASN A 979 -35.45 31.75 15.91
C ASN A 979 -36.22 31.65 14.59
N ARG A 980 -35.54 31.34 13.48
CA ARG A 980 -36.19 31.05 12.18
C ARG A 980 -36.91 29.68 12.20
N LEU A 981 -36.34 28.70 12.91
CA LEU A 981 -36.90 27.34 13.06
C LEU A 981 -38.00 27.23 14.13
N SER A 982 -38.12 28.20 15.05
CA SER A 982 -39.17 28.22 16.08
C SER A 982 -40.55 28.60 15.51
N GLY A 983 -40.60 29.21 14.31
CA GLY A 983 -41.83 29.43 13.54
C GLY A 983 -42.43 28.17 12.92
N ILE A 984 -41.71 27.03 12.94
CA ILE A 984 -42.20 25.73 12.44
C ILE A 984 -42.79 24.96 13.62
N SER A 985 -44.12 24.80 13.65
CA SER A 985 -44.88 24.10 14.69
C SER A 985 -44.35 22.67 14.92
N ALA A 986 -44.21 22.25 16.17
CA ALA A 986 -43.84 20.87 16.50
C ALA A 986 -44.87 19.89 15.92
N GLY A 987 -44.43 18.97 15.05
CA GLY A 987 -45.29 18.00 14.36
C GLY A 987 -45.71 18.38 12.93
N GLN A 988 -45.35 19.56 12.43
CA GLN A 988 -45.38 19.84 10.98
C GLN A 988 -44.00 19.57 10.38
N LYS A 989 -43.92 18.59 9.47
CA LYS A 989 -42.72 18.41 8.62
C LYS A 989 -42.54 19.66 7.76
N SER A 990 -41.34 20.20 7.72
CA SER A 990 -41.00 21.27 6.79
C SER A 990 -41.28 20.82 5.36
N ILE A 991 -41.98 21.64 4.57
CA ILE A 991 -42.29 21.33 3.16
C ILE A 991 -41.42 22.19 2.21
N ASN A 992 -40.50 23.01 2.73
CA ASN A 992 -39.63 23.87 1.93
C ASN A 992 -38.14 23.61 2.20
N ASP A 993 -37.35 23.69 1.13
CA ASP A 993 -35.91 23.40 1.12
C ASP A 993 -35.10 24.40 1.95
N SER A 994 -35.59 25.63 2.11
CA SER A 994 -34.96 26.65 2.96
C SER A 994 -34.96 26.25 4.44
N ALA A 995 -36.02 25.60 4.94
CA ALA A 995 -36.03 25.12 6.31
C ALA A 995 -35.27 23.81 6.49
N GLU A 996 -35.17 22.97 5.45
CA GLU A 996 -34.28 21.79 5.46
C GLU A 996 -32.80 22.20 5.51
N TYR A 997 -32.40 23.21 4.71
CA TYR A 997 -31.09 23.86 4.82
C TYR A 997 -30.85 24.40 6.23
N LEU A 998 -31.80 25.12 6.82
CA LEU A 998 -31.67 25.64 8.19
C LEU A 998 -31.56 24.54 9.25
N ILE A 999 -32.25 23.40 9.07
CA ILE A 999 -32.13 22.23 9.96
C ILE A 999 -30.74 21.61 9.83
N ASN A 1000 -30.28 21.34 8.61
CA ASN A 1000 -28.96 20.76 8.34
C ASN A 1000 -27.84 21.68 8.84
N GLU A 1001 -27.95 22.98 8.57
CA GLU A 1001 -27.01 23.99 9.03
C GLU A 1001 -27.03 24.13 10.56
N TYR A 1002 -28.20 24.09 11.20
CA TYR A 1002 -28.28 24.09 12.66
C TYR A 1002 -27.57 22.88 13.25
N VAL A 1003 -27.83 21.68 12.72
CA VAL A 1003 -27.22 20.46 13.23
C VAL A 1003 -25.72 20.41 12.93
N ARG A 1004 -25.26 20.84 11.75
CA ARG A 1004 -23.83 21.05 11.45
C ARG A 1004 -23.20 21.98 12.48
N LEU A 1005 -23.81 23.14 12.70
CA LEU A 1005 -23.38 24.12 13.70
C LEU A 1005 -23.54 23.62 15.14
N GLN A 1006 -24.26 22.54 15.44
CA GLN A 1006 -24.27 21.90 16.76
C GLN A 1006 -23.26 20.78 16.91
N LEU A 1007 -23.10 19.94 15.88
CA LEU A 1007 -22.17 18.83 15.89
C LEU A 1007 -20.74 19.33 16.01
N LEU A 1008 -20.43 20.44 15.36
CA LEU A 1008 -19.14 21.09 15.49
C LEU A 1008 -18.95 21.80 16.87
N SER A 1009 -19.99 21.94 17.73
CA SER A 1009 -20.05 22.94 18.84
C SER A 1009 -19.95 22.38 20.23
N ASP A 1010 -20.27 21.11 20.39
CA ASP A 1010 -20.26 20.38 21.66
C ASP A 1010 -21.10 21.00 22.79
N THR A 1011 -21.92 22.03 22.52
CA THR A 1011 -22.48 22.93 23.57
C THR A 1011 -24.01 22.94 23.67
N ILE A 1012 -24.75 22.18 22.86
CA ILE A 1012 -26.23 22.18 22.87
C ILE A 1012 -26.82 20.80 23.16
N SER A 1013 -27.96 20.79 23.85
CA SER A 1013 -28.64 19.57 24.26
C SER A 1013 -29.12 18.76 23.05
N ILE A 1014 -28.85 17.45 23.10
CA ILE A 1014 -29.30 16.46 22.11
C ILE A 1014 -30.81 16.51 21.92
N ASP A 1015 -31.59 16.80 22.96
CA ASP A 1015 -33.05 16.97 22.88
C ASP A 1015 -33.45 18.09 21.90
N SER A 1016 -32.67 19.16 21.82
CA SER A 1016 -32.91 20.24 20.86
C SER A 1016 -32.63 19.77 19.43
N ILE A 1017 -31.58 18.98 19.22
CA ILE A 1017 -31.20 18.43 17.92
C ILE A 1017 -32.24 17.41 17.45
N VAL A 1018 -32.65 16.49 18.33
CA VAL A 1018 -33.68 15.46 18.06
C VAL A 1018 -35.03 16.11 17.75
N ALA A 1019 -35.43 17.14 18.51
CA ALA A 1019 -36.65 17.89 18.23
C ALA A 1019 -36.61 18.65 16.89
N MET A 1020 -35.42 18.95 16.37
CA MET A 1020 -35.23 19.65 15.10
C MET A 1020 -35.10 18.69 13.93
N LEU A 1021 -34.44 17.54 14.10
CA LEU A 1021 -34.47 16.43 13.14
C LEU A 1021 -35.89 15.92 12.91
N ALA A 1022 -36.73 15.90 13.94
CA ALA A 1022 -38.15 15.56 13.81
C ALA A 1022 -38.97 16.56 12.96
N LYS A 1023 -38.38 17.71 12.56
CA LYS A 1023 -38.98 18.68 11.64
C LYS A 1023 -38.50 18.51 10.20
N SER A 1024 -37.48 17.68 9.94
CA SER A 1024 -36.96 17.39 8.60
C SER A 1024 -38.03 16.65 7.78
N ALA A 1025 -38.03 16.90 6.46
CA ALA A 1025 -38.83 16.10 5.53
C ALA A 1025 -38.02 15.02 4.82
N ASN A 1026 -36.69 15.10 4.86
CA ASN A 1026 -35.81 14.18 4.17
C ASN A 1026 -35.33 13.07 5.11
N ALA A 1027 -35.93 11.90 4.96
CA ALA A 1027 -35.63 10.73 5.76
C ALA A 1027 -34.16 10.27 5.67
N ASN A 1028 -33.49 10.49 4.52
CA ASN A 1028 -32.07 10.17 4.36
C ASN A 1028 -31.18 11.15 5.13
N ASN A 1029 -31.54 12.43 5.16
CA ASN A 1029 -30.84 13.42 5.99
C ASN A 1029 -31.01 13.09 7.47
N GLU A 1030 -32.23 12.80 7.93
CA GLU A 1030 -32.49 12.35 9.30
C GLU A 1030 -31.62 11.15 9.68
N VAL A 1031 -31.52 10.13 8.82
CA VAL A 1031 -30.71 8.93 9.05
C VAL A 1031 -29.21 9.25 9.09
N ARG A 1032 -28.69 10.03 8.14
CA ARG A 1032 -27.27 10.44 8.11
C ARG A 1032 -26.89 11.25 9.35
N MET A 1033 -27.77 12.15 9.78
CA MET A 1033 -27.56 12.99 10.97
C MET A 1033 -27.71 12.20 12.28
N LEU A 1034 -28.67 11.26 12.36
CA LEU A 1034 -28.78 10.35 13.50
C LEU A 1034 -27.57 9.41 13.61
N ALA A 1035 -27.03 8.96 12.47
CA ALA A 1035 -25.79 8.21 12.43
C ALA A 1035 -24.58 9.02 12.90
N ALA A 1036 -24.57 10.33 12.62
CA ALA A 1036 -23.58 11.26 13.15
C ALA A 1036 -23.69 11.45 14.66
N MET A 1037 -24.91 11.60 15.18
CA MET A 1037 -25.17 11.77 16.60
C MET A 1037 -24.86 10.51 17.42
N SER A 1038 -25.16 9.31 16.91
CA SER A 1038 -24.88 8.06 17.62
C SER A 1038 -23.40 7.80 17.88
N ARG A 1039 -22.50 8.38 17.08
CA ARG A 1039 -21.04 8.29 17.29
C ARG A 1039 -20.55 9.11 18.47
N ARG A 1040 -21.34 10.06 18.99
CA ARG A 1040 -21.02 10.83 20.20
C ARG A 1040 -21.43 10.14 21.51
N GLY A 1041 -21.92 8.90 21.42
CA GLY A 1041 -22.39 8.06 22.53
C GLY A 1041 -23.79 7.49 22.25
N ALA A 1042 -24.02 6.22 22.58
CA ALA A 1042 -25.24 5.47 22.24
C ALA A 1042 -26.36 5.51 23.31
N GLU A 1043 -26.22 6.31 24.37
CA GLU A 1043 -27.15 6.26 25.51
C GLU A 1043 -28.46 7.06 25.35
N PHE A 1044 -28.71 7.68 24.19
CA PHE A 1044 -29.44 8.96 24.19
C PHE A 1044 -30.84 9.01 23.55
N PHE A 1045 -31.44 7.89 23.12
CA PHE A 1045 -32.79 7.91 22.53
C PHE A 1045 -33.84 7.30 23.47
N ASN A 1046 -34.61 8.14 24.18
CA ASN A 1046 -35.77 7.71 24.97
C ASN A 1046 -36.99 7.45 24.05
N THR A 1047 -37.79 6.43 24.34
CA THR A 1047 -38.93 5.99 23.50
C THR A 1047 -40.04 7.04 23.36
N LYS A 1048 -40.08 8.05 24.23
CA LYS A 1048 -41.06 9.14 24.18
C LYS A 1048 -40.79 10.19 23.09
N SER A 1049 -39.57 10.31 22.56
CA SER A 1049 -39.18 11.35 21.58
C SER A 1049 -39.37 10.93 20.10
N ILE A 1050 -39.80 9.69 19.84
CA ILE A 1050 -39.73 9.06 18.52
C ILE A 1050 -40.96 9.35 17.64
N GLN A 1051 -42.06 9.88 18.21
CA GLN A 1051 -43.33 9.96 17.49
C GLN A 1051 -43.30 10.86 16.24
N GLY A 1052 -42.41 11.85 16.18
CA GLY A 1052 -42.29 12.80 15.05
C GLY A 1052 -41.39 12.40 13.86
N MET A 1053 -40.52 11.39 14.00
CA MET A 1053 -39.51 11.04 12.97
C MET A 1053 -40.08 10.33 11.73
N SER A 1054 -39.35 10.33 10.61
CA SER A 1054 -39.63 9.50 9.43
C SER A 1054 -39.62 8.00 9.76
N LYS A 1055 -40.21 7.17 8.88
CA LYS A 1055 -40.26 5.72 9.08
C LYS A 1055 -38.85 5.13 9.04
N GLU A 1056 -38.01 5.65 8.15
CA GLU A 1056 -36.63 5.24 7.93
C GLU A 1056 -35.74 5.63 9.11
N ALA A 1057 -35.88 6.85 9.65
CA ALA A 1057 -35.20 7.27 10.86
C ALA A 1057 -35.67 6.50 12.09
N LYS A 1058 -36.96 6.19 12.20
CA LYS A 1058 -37.51 5.29 13.23
C LYS A 1058 -36.91 3.90 13.12
N THR A 1059 -36.80 3.36 11.90
CA THR A 1059 -36.15 2.07 11.64
C THR A 1059 -34.67 2.12 12.01
N TYR A 1060 -33.95 3.20 11.70
CA TYR A 1060 -32.56 3.40 12.11
C TYR A 1060 -32.41 3.49 13.63
N VAL A 1061 -33.27 4.24 14.33
CA VAL A 1061 -33.26 4.33 15.80
C VAL A 1061 -33.64 2.99 16.44
N SER A 1062 -34.63 2.28 15.91
CA SER A 1062 -34.98 0.92 16.35
C SER A 1062 -33.82 -0.04 16.11
N PHE A 1063 -33.12 0.08 14.98
CA PHE A 1063 -31.89 -0.66 14.68
C PHE A 1063 -30.75 -0.32 15.67
N GLN A 1064 -30.56 0.95 16.03
CA GLN A 1064 -29.59 1.38 17.06
C GLN A 1064 -29.99 0.91 18.48
N GLN A 1065 -31.28 0.84 18.78
CA GLN A 1065 -31.79 0.26 20.02
C GLN A 1065 -31.66 -1.28 20.03
N GLU A 1066 -31.80 -1.92 18.88
CA GLU A 1066 -31.54 -3.36 18.69
C GLU A 1066 -30.05 -3.70 18.77
N LEU A 1067 -29.15 -2.82 18.29
CA LEU A 1067 -27.70 -2.88 18.52
C LEU A 1067 -27.38 -2.87 20.02
N LYS A 1068 -28.09 -2.04 20.81
CA LYS A 1068 -27.96 -2.01 22.28
C LYS A 1068 -28.51 -3.26 22.97
N GLN A 1069 -29.56 -3.87 22.40
CA GLN A 1069 -30.18 -5.09 22.93
C GLN A 1069 -29.51 -6.38 22.44
N GLY A 1070 -28.57 -6.30 21.49
CA GLY A 1070 -27.84 -7.45 20.95
C GLY A 1070 -28.71 -8.37 20.08
N SER A 1071 -29.63 -7.83 19.27
CA SER A 1071 -30.53 -8.66 18.46
C SER A 1071 -29.79 -9.30 17.25
N GLY A 1072 -30.09 -10.58 16.99
CA GLY A 1072 -29.39 -11.45 16.04
C GLY A 1072 -29.42 -11.04 14.55
N LYS A 1073 -30.23 -10.06 14.14
CA LYS A 1073 -30.39 -9.70 12.71
C LYS A 1073 -29.18 -8.97 12.12
N ILE A 1074 -28.37 -8.35 12.97
CA ILE A 1074 -27.16 -7.60 12.58
C ILE A 1074 -26.00 -8.55 12.26
N TYR A 1075 -26.02 -9.72 12.88
CA TYR A 1075 -25.03 -10.79 12.67
C TYR A 1075 -25.16 -11.49 11.32
N ASP A 1076 -26.32 -11.43 10.67
CA ASP A 1076 -26.54 -12.05 9.36
C ASP A 1076 -25.99 -11.20 8.20
N ILE A 1077 -25.96 -9.87 8.36
CA ILE A 1077 -25.36 -8.93 7.38
C ILE A 1077 -23.83 -8.97 7.47
N ALA A 1078 -23.27 -9.01 8.70
CA ALA A 1078 -21.82 -9.06 8.93
C ALA A 1078 -21.16 -10.40 8.54
N LYS A 1079 -21.95 -11.44 8.21
CA LYS A 1079 -21.45 -12.76 7.77
C LYS A 1079 -21.16 -12.84 6.27
N GLN A 1080 -21.65 -11.88 5.49
CA GLN A 1080 -21.56 -11.92 4.02
C GLN A 1080 -20.40 -11.09 3.46
N ASP A 1081 -19.83 -10.17 4.25
CA ASP A 1081 -18.71 -9.31 3.84
C ASP A 1081 -17.84 -8.95 5.06
N ASN A 1082 -16.58 -9.40 5.05
CA ASN A 1082 -15.58 -9.19 6.11
C ASN A 1082 -14.81 -7.86 5.97
N THR A 1083 -15.06 -7.09 4.91
CA THR A 1083 -14.50 -5.75 4.68
C THR A 1083 -15.49 -4.64 5.08
N HIS A 1084 -16.73 -5.00 5.43
CA HIS A 1084 -17.79 -4.06 5.78
C HIS A 1084 -17.47 -3.31 7.09
N PRO A 1085 -17.64 -1.96 7.17
CA PRO A 1085 -17.32 -1.16 8.37
C PRO A 1085 -18.02 -1.59 9.67
N TYR A 1086 -19.14 -2.30 9.55
CA TYR A 1086 -19.89 -2.86 10.68
C TYR A 1086 -19.23 -4.12 11.29
N TYR A 1087 -18.46 -4.88 10.50
CA TYR A 1087 -17.64 -6.00 10.98
C TYR A 1087 -16.45 -5.48 11.81
N ILE A 1088 -15.79 -4.42 11.35
CA ILE A 1088 -14.66 -3.77 12.03
C ILE A 1088 -15.13 -3.09 13.33
N TRP A 1089 -16.25 -2.35 13.30
CA TRP A 1089 -16.82 -1.72 14.48
C TRP A 1089 -17.34 -2.73 15.53
N ALA A 1090 -18.00 -3.82 15.11
CA ALA A 1090 -18.47 -4.87 16.03
C ALA A 1090 -17.33 -5.61 16.74
N LYS A 1091 -16.21 -5.84 16.03
CA LYS A 1091 -14.98 -6.44 16.59
C LYS A 1091 -14.35 -5.55 17.67
N SER A 1092 -14.34 -4.24 17.45
CA SER A 1092 -13.84 -3.25 18.42
C SER A 1092 -14.76 -3.07 19.63
N ALA A 1093 -16.09 -3.14 19.43
CA ALA A 1093 -17.08 -3.00 20.50
C ALA A 1093 -17.17 -4.24 21.43
N GLU A 1094 -17.02 -5.47 20.92
CA GLU A 1094 -16.94 -6.67 21.78
C GLU A 1094 -15.62 -6.73 22.58
N LYS A 1095 -14.50 -6.29 21.99
CA LYS A 1095 -13.19 -6.17 22.67
C LYS A 1095 -13.27 -5.21 23.86
N GLN A 1096 -14.00 -4.10 23.74
CA GLN A 1096 -14.27 -3.15 24.82
C GLN A 1096 -15.19 -3.71 25.93
N LYS A 1097 -16.10 -4.62 25.62
CA LYS A 1097 -17.09 -5.10 26.60
C LYS A 1097 -16.59 -6.27 27.46
N ASN A 1098 -15.73 -7.13 26.92
CA ASN A 1098 -15.31 -8.38 27.58
C ASN A 1098 -13.80 -8.47 27.87
N GLY A 1099 -12.99 -7.47 27.51
CA GLY A 1099 -11.58 -7.39 27.94
C GLY A 1099 -10.67 -8.50 27.43
N SER A 1100 -10.97 -9.13 26.29
CA SER A 1100 -10.11 -10.16 25.65
C SER A 1100 -10.27 -10.15 24.13
N ASN A 1101 -9.20 -10.45 23.40
CA ASN A 1101 -9.21 -10.66 21.94
C ASN A 1101 -10.02 -11.93 21.59
N ILE A 1102 -10.92 -11.82 20.62
CA ILE A 1102 -11.60 -12.97 20.02
C ILE A 1102 -10.78 -13.45 18.83
N PRO A 1103 -10.30 -14.70 18.80
CA PRO A 1103 -9.70 -15.25 17.59
C PRO A 1103 -10.75 -15.35 16.49
N ALA A 1104 -10.42 -14.87 15.29
CA ALA A 1104 -11.24 -15.20 14.13
C ALA A 1104 -11.14 -16.72 13.85
N PRO A 1105 -12.25 -17.43 13.64
CA PRO A 1105 -13.61 -16.92 13.60
C PRO A 1105 -14.37 -17.07 14.95
N VAL A 1106 -15.06 -15.99 15.35
CA VAL A 1106 -15.96 -15.90 16.52
C VAL A 1106 -17.08 -16.94 16.44
N ASN A 1107 -17.36 -17.65 17.54
CA ASN A 1107 -18.58 -18.47 17.70
C ASN A 1107 -19.31 -18.00 18.97
N LEU A 1108 -20.55 -17.51 18.82
CA LEU A 1108 -21.39 -16.95 19.89
C LEU A 1108 -22.22 -18.04 20.60
N PRO A 1109 -22.64 -17.81 21.87
CA PRO A 1109 -23.15 -18.86 22.74
C PRO A 1109 -24.59 -19.31 22.46
N ASN A 1110 -24.77 -20.63 22.59
CA ASN A 1110 -25.98 -21.44 22.80
C ASN A 1110 -26.91 -21.74 21.62
N ARG A 1111 -26.51 -22.74 20.81
CA ARG A 1111 -27.17 -24.06 20.86
C ARG A 1111 -26.10 -25.16 20.88
N GLU A 1112 -26.09 -25.88 21.99
CA GLU A 1112 -25.08 -26.78 22.58
C GLU A 1112 -24.60 -28.01 21.76
N ASN A 1113 -24.77 -28.07 20.44
CA ASN A 1113 -24.51 -29.32 19.68
C ASN A 1113 -23.51 -29.21 18.51
N GLN A 1114 -22.73 -28.14 18.37
CA GLN A 1114 -21.78 -28.01 17.23
C GLN A 1114 -20.32 -27.68 17.58
N GLU A 1115 -19.93 -27.68 18.87
CA GLU A 1115 -18.51 -27.59 19.25
C GLU A 1115 -17.75 -28.92 19.16
N ILE A 1116 -18.43 -30.05 18.92
CA ILE A 1116 -17.78 -31.36 18.82
C ILE A 1116 -16.97 -31.50 17.51
N ASN A 1117 -17.31 -30.76 16.45
CA ASN A 1117 -16.79 -31.06 15.11
C ASN A 1117 -15.69 -30.12 14.58
N LYS A 1118 -15.31 -29.05 15.30
CA LYS A 1118 -14.28 -28.10 14.82
C LYS A 1118 -12.89 -28.29 15.42
N SER A 1119 -12.73 -29.08 16.49
CA SER A 1119 -11.41 -29.42 17.07
C SER A 1119 -10.78 -30.71 16.50
N LEU A 1120 -11.33 -31.27 15.41
CA LEU A 1120 -11.00 -32.62 14.91
C LEU A 1120 -10.30 -32.66 13.55
N LYS A 1121 -9.69 -31.55 13.10
CA LYS A 1121 -8.73 -31.63 12.00
C LYS A 1121 -7.34 -31.92 12.56
N GLY A 1122 -7.08 -33.21 12.79
CA GLY A 1122 -5.74 -33.78 13.01
C GLY A 1122 -5.50 -34.49 14.35
N SER A 1123 -6.32 -34.27 15.36
CA SER A 1123 -6.12 -34.78 16.73
C SER A 1123 -7.28 -35.69 17.17
N GLN A 1124 -6.99 -36.84 17.80
CA GLN A 1124 -8.02 -37.82 18.22
C GLN A 1124 -8.63 -37.47 19.58
N ILE A 1125 -7.90 -36.75 20.44
CA ILE A 1125 -8.36 -36.29 21.76
C ILE A 1125 -8.16 -34.78 21.95
N SER A 1126 -9.12 -34.09 22.58
CA SER A 1126 -9.00 -32.68 22.97
C SER A 1126 -9.25 -32.46 24.46
N LEU A 1127 -8.46 -31.57 25.09
CA LEU A 1127 -8.48 -31.30 26.54
C LEU A 1127 -8.97 -29.89 26.84
N TYR A 1128 -9.97 -29.73 27.71
CA TYR A 1128 -10.48 -28.42 28.10
C TYR A 1128 -11.19 -28.40 29.46
N PRO A 1129 -11.14 -27.29 30.23
CA PRO A 1129 -10.31 -26.10 30.02
C PRO A 1129 -8.82 -26.39 30.26
N ASN A 1130 -7.92 -25.63 29.64
CA ASN A 1130 -6.48 -25.65 29.89
C ASN A 1130 -5.97 -24.19 29.97
N PRO A 1131 -5.55 -23.66 31.14
CA PRO A 1131 -5.36 -24.36 32.40
C PRO A 1131 -6.68 -24.84 33.06
N ALA A 1132 -6.65 -25.97 33.74
CA ALA A 1132 -7.76 -26.48 34.54
C ALA A 1132 -7.55 -26.23 36.03
N LYS A 1133 -8.61 -25.82 36.73
CA LYS A 1133 -8.56 -25.65 38.20
C LYS A 1133 -9.02 -26.94 38.90
N ASN A 1134 -10.32 -27.23 38.85
CA ASN A 1134 -10.90 -28.36 39.61
C ASN A 1134 -11.15 -29.61 38.75
N GLN A 1135 -11.22 -29.45 37.43
CA GLN A 1135 -11.47 -30.54 36.49
C GLN A 1135 -11.14 -30.13 35.06
N PHE A 1136 -10.86 -31.11 34.21
CA PHE A 1136 -10.85 -30.97 32.76
C PHE A 1136 -11.63 -32.10 32.11
N TYR A 1137 -12.02 -31.86 30.86
CA TYR A 1137 -12.72 -32.80 30.01
C TYR A 1137 -11.80 -33.26 28.89
N ILE A 1138 -12.02 -34.49 28.46
CA ILE A 1138 -11.37 -35.10 27.32
C ILE A 1138 -12.48 -35.42 26.33
N ALA A 1139 -12.48 -34.79 25.16
CA ALA A 1139 -13.37 -35.17 24.07
C ALA A 1139 -12.62 -36.03 23.04
N ILE A 1140 -13.27 -37.06 22.52
CA ILE A 1140 -12.70 -38.00 21.55
C ILE A 1140 -13.44 -37.82 20.22
N SER A 1141 -12.69 -37.77 19.13
CA SER A 1141 -13.22 -37.53 17.79
C SER A 1141 -14.20 -38.61 17.31
N GLU A 1142 -15.42 -38.21 16.88
CA GLU A 1142 -16.47 -39.15 16.41
C GLU A 1142 -16.09 -39.90 15.12
N ASN A 1143 -15.26 -39.29 14.27
CA ASN A 1143 -14.76 -39.88 13.03
C ASN A 1143 -13.72 -40.99 13.24
N SER A 1144 -13.45 -41.36 14.49
CA SER A 1144 -12.53 -42.43 14.87
C SER A 1144 -13.23 -43.59 15.57
N THR A 1145 -14.52 -43.83 15.32
CA THR A 1145 -15.21 -45.05 15.76
C THR A 1145 -14.60 -46.25 15.04
N PRO A 1146 -13.87 -47.14 15.74
CA PRO A 1146 -13.33 -48.36 15.14
C PRO A 1146 -14.49 -49.31 14.83
N SER A 1147 -14.33 -50.10 13.76
CA SER A 1147 -14.95 -51.41 13.69
C SER A 1147 -14.51 -52.24 14.91
N ASP A 1148 -15.36 -52.32 15.93
CA ASP A 1148 -15.49 -53.25 17.06
C ASP A 1148 -14.27 -53.99 17.73
N GLU A 1149 -12.99 -53.76 17.40
CA GLU A 1149 -11.89 -54.59 17.95
C GLU A 1149 -10.63 -53.88 18.51
N THR A 1150 -10.57 -52.54 18.59
CA THR A 1150 -9.37 -51.86 19.15
C THR A 1150 -9.56 -51.34 20.58
N LEU A 1151 -8.83 -51.90 21.55
CA LEU A 1151 -8.76 -51.41 22.93
C LEU A 1151 -8.03 -50.05 22.96
N ARG A 1152 -8.69 -49.03 23.52
CA ARG A 1152 -8.12 -47.69 23.73
C ARG A 1152 -8.11 -47.36 25.22
N GLU A 1153 -6.94 -47.03 25.75
CA GLU A 1153 -6.76 -46.56 27.12
C GLU A 1153 -6.26 -45.11 27.11
N LEU A 1154 -6.66 -44.32 28.09
CA LEU A 1154 -6.13 -42.98 28.30
C LEU A 1154 -5.39 -42.91 29.62
N HIS A 1155 -4.16 -42.44 29.57
CA HIS A 1155 -3.27 -42.32 30.71
C HIS A 1155 -2.93 -40.86 30.98
N VAL A 1156 -2.99 -40.44 32.25
CA VAL A 1156 -2.52 -39.13 32.68
C VAL A 1156 -1.29 -39.31 33.56
N TYR A 1157 -0.22 -38.59 33.25
CA TYR A 1157 1.06 -38.61 33.94
C TYR A 1157 1.39 -37.23 34.50
N ASN A 1158 2.05 -37.18 35.66
CA ASN A 1158 2.68 -35.94 36.10
C ASN A 1158 4.01 -35.72 35.35
N ILE A 1159 4.67 -34.58 35.58
CA ILE A 1159 5.93 -34.23 34.91
C ILE A 1159 7.10 -35.18 35.22
N ASP A 1160 7.06 -35.89 36.36
CA ASP A 1160 8.05 -36.92 36.71
C ASP A 1160 7.81 -38.25 35.96
N GLY A 1161 6.82 -38.31 35.06
CA GLY A 1161 6.45 -39.50 34.32
C GLY A 1161 5.69 -40.54 35.16
N LYS A 1162 5.23 -40.20 36.36
CA LYS A 1162 4.39 -41.10 37.20
C LYS A 1162 2.94 -41.04 36.71
N LYS A 1163 2.36 -42.22 36.41
CA LYS A 1163 0.95 -42.34 36.01
C LYS A 1163 0.04 -42.02 37.19
N ILE A 1164 -0.83 -41.03 37.01
CA ILE A 1164 -1.76 -40.50 38.01
C ILE A 1164 -3.17 -41.07 37.79
N LYS A 1165 -3.57 -41.27 36.52
CA LYS A 1165 -4.89 -41.82 36.19
C LYS A 1165 -4.81 -42.70 34.94
N SER A 1166 -5.65 -43.73 34.88
CA SER A 1166 -5.93 -44.53 33.69
C SER A 1166 -7.43 -44.65 33.50
N ILE A 1167 -7.89 -44.61 32.25
CA ILE A 1167 -9.29 -44.69 31.84
C ILE A 1167 -9.37 -45.62 30.64
N ASP A 1168 -10.26 -46.60 30.71
CA ASP A 1168 -10.56 -47.47 29.59
C ASP A 1168 -11.69 -46.84 28.75
N LEU A 1169 -11.46 -46.72 27.45
CA LEU A 1169 -12.35 -46.01 26.51
C LEU A 1169 -13.33 -46.95 25.79
N ASN A 1170 -13.53 -48.16 26.31
CA ASN A 1170 -14.41 -49.21 25.77
C ASN A 1170 -15.93 -48.92 25.77
N SER A 1171 -16.36 -47.68 26.01
CA SER A 1171 -17.78 -47.30 26.00
C SER A 1171 -18.03 -46.22 24.96
N LYS A 1172 -19.25 -46.19 24.39
CA LYS A 1172 -19.70 -45.24 23.34
C LYS A 1172 -19.76 -43.75 23.82
N GLN A 1173 -19.04 -43.39 24.87
CA GLN A 1173 -18.95 -42.04 25.39
C GLN A 1173 -17.78 -41.32 24.73
N ASN A 1174 -18.08 -40.27 23.97
CA ASN A 1174 -17.06 -39.47 23.28
C ASN A 1174 -16.52 -38.33 24.16
N LYS A 1175 -16.86 -38.32 25.46
CA LYS A 1175 -16.42 -37.30 26.41
C LYS A 1175 -16.24 -37.88 27.81
N TYR A 1176 -15.08 -37.59 28.42
CA TYR A 1176 -14.70 -38.01 29.76
C TYR A 1176 -14.39 -36.79 30.62
N GLN A 1177 -14.81 -36.80 31.88
CA GLN A 1177 -14.54 -35.74 32.84
C GLN A 1177 -13.54 -36.24 33.89
N ILE A 1178 -12.48 -35.46 34.11
CA ILE A 1178 -11.40 -35.75 35.06
C ILE A 1178 -11.39 -34.68 36.12
N SER A 1179 -11.70 -35.06 37.36
CA SER A 1179 -11.48 -34.18 38.51
C SER A 1179 -9.99 -34.10 38.84
N THR A 1180 -9.52 -32.88 39.07
CA THR A 1180 -8.14 -32.52 39.44
C THR A 1180 -8.04 -31.92 40.83
N GLU A 1181 -9.12 -31.94 41.63
CA GLU A 1181 -9.19 -31.33 42.96
C GLU A 1181 -8.09 -31.81 43.93
N ASN A 1182 -7.56 -33.01 43.72
CA ASN A 1182 -6.49 -33.59 44.55
C ASN A 1182 -5.13 -33.64 43.82
N TRP A 1183 -4.98 -32.94 42.70
CA TRP A 1183 -3.74 -32.90 41.93
C TRP A 1183 -2.98 -31.63 42.32
N ALA A 1184 -1.65 -31.73 42.40
CA ALA A 1184 -0.83 -30.56 42.66
C ALA A 1184 -0.86 -29.60 41.46
N THR A 1185 -0.80 -28.30 41.72
CA THR A 1185 -0.59 -27.29 40.68
C THR A 1185 0.67 -27.63 39.87
N GLY A 1186 0.54 -27.71 38.55
CA GLY A 1186 1.65 -28.14 37.70
C GLY A 1186 1.21 -28.68 36.33
N ILE A 1187 2.19 -29.16 35.57
CA ILE A 1187 1.98 -29.67 34.21
C ILE A 1187 1.81 -31.20 34.24
N TYR A 1188 0.80 -31.69 33.55
CA TYR A 1188 0.50 -33.11 33.35
C TYR A 1188 0.43 -33.44 31.86
N LEU A 1189 0.74 -34.69 31.53
CA LEU A 1189 0.70 -35.24 30.19
C LEU A 1189 -0.43 -36.27 30.10
N VAL A 1190 -1.38 -36.03 29.21
CA VAL A 1190 -2.42 -36.98 28.84
C VAL A 1190 -1.97 -37.73 27.60
N ARG A 1191 -2.08 -39.05 27.60
CA ARG A 1191 -1.64 -39.94 26.52
C ARG A 1191 -2.74 -40.89 26.14
N LEU A 1192 -3.04 -40.97 24.86
CA LEU A 1192 -3.93 -41.98 24.28
C LEU A 1192 -3.11 -43.20 23.88
N ILE A 1193 -3.47 -44.36 24.40
CA ILE A 1193 -2.84 -45.65 24.12
C ILE A 1193 -3.83 -46.49 23.31
N THR A 1194 -3.45 -46.90 22.11
CA THR A 1194 -4.23 -47.82 21.29
C THR A 1194 -3.43 -49.09 21.05
N ASN A 1195 -3.98 -50.27 21.39
CA ASN A 1195 -3.29 -51.56 21.28
C ASN A 1195 -1.90 -51.59 21.96
N GLY A 1196 -1.79 -50.95 23.13
CA GLY A 1196 -0.55 -50.90 23.91
C GLY A 1196 0.52 -49.93 23.40
N ARG A 1197 0.26 -49.14 22.35
CA ARG A 1197 1.16 -48.09 21.86
C ARG A 1197 0.55 -46.70 22.03
N GLU A 1198 1.38 -45.74 22.40
CA GLU A 1198 1.01 -44.34 22.47
C GLU A 1198 0.77 -43.80 21.07
N THR A 1199 -0.47 -43.37 20.81
CA THR A 1199 -0.87 -42.80 19.51
C THR A 1199 -0.97 -41.29 19.55
N GLU A 1200 -1.13 -40.70 20.73
CA GLU A 1200 -1.22 -39.25 20.88
C GLU A 1200 -0.89 -38.81 22.31
N SER A 1201 -0.29 -37.62 22.47
CA SER A 1201 -0.05 -37.00 23.78
C SER A 1201 -0.33 -35.50 23.78
N HIS A 1202 -0.96 -35.03 24.86
CA HIS A 1202 -1.35 -33.63 25.07
C HIS A 1202 -0.95 -33.16 26.46
N LYS A 1203 -0.60 -31.88 26.58
CA LYS A 1203 -0.20 -31.24 27.83
C LYS A 1203 -1.39 -30.51 28.47
N ILE A 1204 -1.62 -30.72 29.76
CA ILE A 1204 -2.60 -29.98 30.57
C ILE A 1204 -1.92 -29.29 31.75
N SER A 1205 -2.22 -28.00 31.96
CA SER A 1205 -1.77 -27.24 33.13
C SER A 1205 -2.87 -27.25 34.19
N ILE A 1206 -2.56 -27.72 35.39
CA ILE A 1206 -3.45 -27.66 36.55
C ILE A 1206 -3.05 -26.47 37.42
N GLN A 1207 -4.02 -25.63 37.79
CA GLN A 1207 -3.84 -24.41 38.59
C GLN A 1207 -4.31 -24.58 40.02
#